data_AF-A0A1I8CR11-F1
#
_entry.id   AF-A0A1I8CR11-F1
#
_cell.length_a   1.000
_cell.length_b   1.000
_cell.length_c   1.000
_cell.angle_alpha   90.00
_cell.angle_beta   90.00
_cell.angle_gamma   90.00
#
_symmetry.space_group_name_H-M   'P 1'
#
loop_
_entity.id
_entity.type
_entity.pdbx_description
1 polymer ?
#
loop_
_entity_poly.entity_id
_entity_poly.type
_entity_poly.pdbx_seq_one_letter_code
_entity_poly.pdbx_strand_id
1 'polypeptide(L)'
;MFKGGEVGDIIIYSRIDMALATDLEKDILESVAKNLKNNDFHCGIISQPGFVIETTTTSDGVIECSIESSVVNSKCCRYDIYFVDIPLEIKLKAVKWARAQLGVQYNHVFDPLSCFENKSIKLYCSQLVAEAYKFASNGREVFVSKVMEFGVLENRGWRKYFKQHDRQVPVNTLGTHPHDFRLSEHTNVVYSECTDINLKMASNKLLIPKDLCAKLNFVSNKLVEPTNCILLAPSLLSPRNGGSSNQPMQFGDKKFVSDTVCVAKEAHATYKKTSLDFRKTIFLRVGRNLRERVADIAKMETKDNGKPITESIADVLSAADCVEFFASSDISGKSFPLDPENGQIAYTVRESFGVVGCIGAWNYPIQTAMWKIAPALICGNTIVYKPSPLTPMTSTLLGLIFAHSGLPAGVLNIIQGDAETAEQICLNEDVKKISFTGSLKTGRRILQLCSSKMIKPATMELGGKGSLVIFEDADIESATNCALMANFYSQGQVCSNASKVLVHTSILEEFTEMVVSKTKKMVIGDPLDEKTHVGASISAEHLQNVKKFIDDAVTDGARVLCGGEFVIPSEKLKNGFYISPCILTDVNPSSRAYKDEIFGPVMLIIPFSTKEEAMEIANESKFGLAHGVFTNKLDIVHQFIDALEAGTVYVNTFNNTSVHVPFGGINQSGFGREQGHAAIEAWSQLKSVYINTTGQLKNPFE
;
A
#
# COMPACT_ATOMS: atom_id res chain seq x y z
N MET A 1 -15.04 3.69 -21.98
CA MET A 1 -16.17 3.87 -22.93
C MET A 1 -15.76 3.17 -24.22
N PHE A 2 -16.22 1.93 -24.42
CA PHE A 2 -15.90 1.15 -25.63
C PHE A 2 -16.59 1.81 -26.83
N LYS A 3 -15.82 2.22 -27.83
CA LYS A 3 -16.30 2.80 -29.09
C LYS A 3 -15.87 1.84 -30.19
N GLY A 4 -16.78 1.26 -30.98
CA GLY A 4 -16.33 0.44 -32.10
C GLY A 4 -17.35 -0.32 -32.96
N GLY A 5 -18.62 -0.45 -32.60
CA GLY A 5 -19.58 -1.20 -33.41
C GLY A 5 -21.01 -0.68 -33.34
N GLU A 6 -21.74 -0.87 -34.43
CA GLU A 6 -23.15 -0.51 -34.57
C GLU A 6 -24.07 -1.71 -34.31
N VAL A 7 -25.37 -1.46 -34.18
CA VAL A 7 -26.38 -2.51 -33.98
C VAL A 7 -26.34 -3.50 -35.15
N GLY A 8 -26.19 -4.78 -34.82
CA GLY A 8 -26.10 -5.90 -35.77
C GLY A 8 -24.67 -6.21 -36.24
N ASP A 9 -23.69 -5.36 -35.95
CA ASP A 9 -22.31 -5.73 -36.22
C ASP A 9 -21.90 -6.95 -35.38
N ILE A 10 -20.92 -7.72 -35.84
CA ILE A 10 -20.51 -8.94 -35.15
C ILE A 10 -19.17 -8.73 -34.48
N ILE A 11 -18.99 -9.34 -33.32
CA ILE A 11 -17.71 -9.35 -32.61
C ILE A 11 -17.17 -10.78 -32.60
N ILE A 12 -15.88 -10.92 -32.91
CA ILE A 12 -15.16 -12.19 -32.92
C ILE A 12 -14.02 -12.10 -31.90
N TYR A 13 -14.00 -13.04 -30.97
CA TYR A 13 -12.99 -13.21 -29.94
C TYR A 13 -12.03 -14.31 -30.36
N SER A 14 -10.73 -14.05 -30.31
CA SER A 14 -9.70 -15.01 -30.67
C SER A 14 -8.84 -15.40 -29.46
N ARG A 15 -8.50 -16.68 -29.33
CA ARG A 15 -7.47 -17.18 -28.43
C ARG A 15 -6.29 -17.71 -29.25
N ILE A 16 -5.13 -17.10 -29.08
CA ILE A 16 -3.85 -17.50 -29.67
C ILE A 16 -3.16 -18.45 -28.67
N ASP A 17 -2.68 -19.60 -29.14
CA ASP A 17 -1.86 -20.50 -28.32
C ASP A 17 -0.46 -19.91 -28.13
N MET A 18 -0.22 -19.31 -26.96
CA MET A 18 0.99 -18.57 -26.64
C MET A 18 2.17 -19.46 -26.23
N ALA A 19 2.04 -20.79 -26.28
CA ALA A 19 3.12 -21.72 -25.91
C ALA A 19 4.34 -21.69 -26.86
N LEU A 20 4.29 -20.94 -27.96
CA LEU A 20 5.31 -20.95 -29.02
C LEU A 20 5.98 -19.60 -29.30
N ALA A 21 5.65 -18.51 -28.59
CA ALA A 21 6.20 -17.18 -28.91
C ALA A 21 7.29 -16.75 -27.93
N THR A 22 8.51 -16.53 -28.43
CA THR A 22 9.60 -15.90 -27.65
C THR A 22 9.58 -14.37 -27.80
N ASP A 23 10.19 -13.63 -26.86
CA ASP A 23 10.11 -12.17 -26.76
C ASP A 23 10.67 -11.39 -27.98
N LEU A 24 11.25 -12.06 -28.97
CA LEU A 24 11.71 -11.47 -30.23
C LEU A 24 10.67 -11.54 -31.38
N GLU A 25 9.57 -12.28 -31.20
CA GLU A 25 8.55 -12.51 -32.26
C GLU A 25 7.31 -11.57 -32.15
N LYS A 26 7.25 -10.72 -31.12
CA LYS A 26 6.14 -9.79 -30.90
C LYS A 26 6.05 -8.68 -31.96
N ASP A 27 7.18 -8.24 -32.51
CA ASP A 27 7.19 -7.26 -33.61
C ASP A 27 6.92 -7.91 -34.99
N ILE A 28 7.12 -9.23 -35.12
CA ILE A 28 6.86 -9.97 -36.37
C ILE A 28 5.36 -10.31 -36.50
N LEU A 29 4.67 -10.51 -35.36
CA LEU A 29 3.25 -10.87 -35.30
C LEU A 29 2.30 -9.80 -35.88
N GLU A 30 2.67 -8.51 -35.89
CA GLU A 30 1.91 -7.47 -36.58
C GLU A 30 1.92 -7.65 -38.12
N SER A 31 2.98 -8.22 -38.69
CA SER A 31 3.07 -8.47 -40.14
C SER A 31 2.47 -9.82 -40.59
N VAL A 32 2.44 -10.81 -39.68
CA VAL A 32 2.00 -12.19 -39.97
C VAL A 32 0.48 -12.40 -39.75
N ALA A 33 -0.23 -11.43 -39.18
CA ALA A 33 -1.67 -11.48 -38.88
C ALA A 33 -2.60 -11.78 -40.08
N LYS A 34 -2.11 -11.81 -41.32
CA LYS A 34 -2.88 -12.22 -42.50
C LYS A 34 -3.01 -13.73 -42.71
N ASN A 35 -2.25 -14.58 -42.01
CA ASN A 35 -2.19 -16.03 -42.31
C ASN A 35 -2.10 -16.94 -41.07
N LEU A 36 -3.04 -16.85 -40.13
CA LEU A 36 -3.08 -17.76 -38.98
C LEU A 36 -4.21 -18.79 -39.12
N LYS A 37 -3.82 -20.08 -39.17
CA LYS A 37 -4.71 -21.23 -39.48
C LYS A 37 -5.23 -22.00 -38.26
N ASN A 38 -4.85 -21.68 -37.02
CA ASN A 38 -5.28 -22.43 -35.82
C ASN A 38 -5.57 -21.49 -34.64
N ASN A 39 -6.80 -20.98 -34.49
CA ASN A 39 -7.23 -20.20 -33.32
C ASN A 39 -8.59 -20.70 -32.80
N ASP A 40 -8.77 -20.81 -31.49
CA ASP A 40 -10.10 -21.01 -30.91
C ASP A 40 -10.86 -19.68 -30.95
N PHE A 41 -12.03 -19.67 -31.61
CA PHE A 41 -12.86 -18.47 -31.74
C PHE A 41 -14.14 -18.55 -30.90
N HIS A 42 -14.63 -17.39 -30.49
CA HIS A 42 -15.96 -17.17 -29.92
C HIS A 42 -16.56 -15.93 -30.60
N CYS A 43 -17.88 -15.77 -30.67
CA CYS A 43 -18.47 -14.60 -31.35
C CYS A 43 -19.82 -14.18 -30.78
N GLY A 44 -20.27 -12.98 -31.13
CA GLY A 44 -21.56 -12.44 -30.71
C GLY A 44 -22.08 -11.36 -31.65
N ILE A 45 -23.36 -10.99 -31.48
CA ILE A 45 -24.01 -9.91 -32.23
C ILE A 45 -24.13 -8.67 -31.36
N ILE A 46 -23.66 -7.52 -31.84
CA ILE A 46 -23.74 -6.24 -31.15
C ILE A 46 -25.20 -5.80 -31.12
N SER A 47 -25.77 -5.73 -29.92
CA SER A 47 -27.18 -5.44 -29.74
C SER A 47 -27.47 -3.94 -29.69
N GLN A 48 -26.48 -3.18 -29.23
CA GLN A 48 -26.38 -1.72 -29.18
C GLN A 48 -24.92 -1.35 -28.86
N PRO A 49 -24.49 -0.10 -29.11
CA PRO A 49 -23.11 0.31 -28.83
C PRO A 49 -22.67 -0.08 -27.41
N GLY A 50 -21.61 -0.89 -27.31
CA GLY A 50 -21.04 -1.35 -26.03
C GLY A 50 -21.64 -2.64 -25.45
N PHE A 51 -22.65 -3.24 -26.07
CA PHE A 51 -23.30 -4.48 -25.61
C PHE A 51 -23.33 -5.55 -26.70
N VAL A 52 -23.23 -6.81 -26.30
CA VAL A 52 -23.21 -7.98 -27.17
C VAL A 52 -24.18 -9.04 -26.66
N ILE A 53 -24.85 -9.73 -27.58
CA ILE A 53 -25.59 -10.96 -27.32
C ILE A 53 -24.75 -12.14 -27.81
N GLU A 54 -24.48 -13.09 -26.91
CA GLU A 54 -23.60 -14.22 -27.15
C GLU A 54 -24.04 -15.46 -26.35
N THR A 55 -23.52 -16.64 -26.69
CA THR A 55 -23.75 -17.87 -25.93
C THR A 55 -22.58 -18.16 -25.01
N THR A 56 -22.79 -18.43 -23.72
CA THR A 56 -21.74 -18.81 -22.77
C THR A 56 -21.76 -20.30 -22.48
N THR A 57 -20.60 -20.87 -22.09
CA THR A 57 -20.50 -22.26 -21.63
C THR A 57 -20.92 -22.45 -20.16
N THR A 58 -21.29 -21.36 -19.47
CA THR A 58 -21.78 -21.35 -18.08
C THR A 58 -23.27 -21.72 -18.04
N SER A 59 -23.83 -21.89 -16.84
CA SER A 59 -25.25 -22.25 -16.62
C SER A 59 -26.27 -21.24 -17.16
N ASP A 60 -25.83 -20.11 -17.71
CA ASP A 60 -26.67 -18.96 -18.06
C ASP A 60 -27.10 -18.96 -19.54
N GLY A 61 -26.45 -19.76 -20.40
CA GLY A 61 -26.87 -19.94 -21.78
C GLY A 61 -26.60 -18.71 -22.68
N VAL A 62 -27.60 -18.27 -23.44
CA VAL A 62 -27.51 -17.01 -24.22
C VAL A 62 -27.69 -15.81 -23.29
N ILE A 63 -26.76 -14.87 -23.32
CA ILE A 63 -26.79 -13.66 -22.49
C ILE A 63 -26.64 -12.41 -23.34
N GLU A 64 -27.09 -11.27 -22.79
CA GLU A 64 -26.73 -9.93 -23.27
C GLU A 64 -25.88 -9.27 -22.20
N CYS A 65 -24.64 -8.91 -22.52
CA CYS A 65 -23.73 -8.30 -21.56
C CYS A 65 -22.91 -7.17 -22.20
N SER A 66 -22.18 -6.43 -21.37
CA SER A 66 -21.25 -5.42 -21.91
C SER A 66 -20.10 -6.12 -22.63
N ILE A 67 -19.57 -5.48 -23.70
CA ILE A 67 -18.41 -6.02 -24.42
C ILE A 67 -17.24 -6.21 -23.46
N GLU A 68 -17.05 -5.33 -22.48
CA GLU A 68 -16.03 -5.47 -21.44
C GLU A 68 -16.17 -6.77 -20.64
N SER A 69 -17.38 -7.06 -20.17
CA SER A 69 -17.68 -8.28 -19.42
C SER A 69 -17.49 -9.52 -20.29
N SER A 70 -17.93 -9.50 -21.55
CA SER A 70 -17.72 -10.60 -22.49
C SER A 70 -16.24 -10.86 -22.78
N VAL A 71 -15.46 -9.80 -23.02
CA VAL A 71 -14.00 -9.86 -23.23
C VAL A 71 -13.31 -10.51 -22.03
N VAL A 72 -13.68 -10.12 -20.81
CA VAL A 72 -13.14 -10.70 -19.56
C VAL A 72 -13.54 -12.18 -19.42
N ASN A 73 -14.82 -12.50 -19.62
CA ASN A 73 -15.34 -13.85 -19.43
C ASN A 73 -14.83 -14.85 -20.47
N SER A 74 -14.67 -14.41 -21.72
CA SER A 74 -14.18 -15.21 -22.83
C SER A 74 -12.67 -15.46 -22.77
N LYS A 75 -11.93 -14.73 -21.92
CA LYS A 75 -10.46 -14.82 -21.80
C LYS A 75 -9.75 -14.71 -23.16
N CYS A 76 -10.27 -13.86 -24.05
CA CYS A 76 -9.68 -13.69 -25.38
C CYS A 76 -8.36 -12.91 -25.29
N CYS A 77 -7.43 -13.19 -26.19
CA CYS A 77 -6.21 -12.37 -26.34
C CYS A 77 -6.37 -11.29 -27.41
N ARG A 78 -7.46 -11.36 -28.20
CA ARG A 78 -7.83 -10.37 -29.20
C ARG A 78 -9.32 -10.42 -29.44
N TYR A 79 -9.94 -9.28 -29.73
CA TYR A 79 -11.28 -9.23 -30.28
C TYR A 79 -11.34 -8.26 -31.46
N ASP A 80 -12.14 -8.63 -32.46
CA ASP A 80 -12.34 -7.89 -33.69
C ASP A 80 -13.84 -7.61 -33.86
N ILE A 81 -14.20 -6.37 -34.21
CA ILE A 81 -15.57 -6.00 -34.57
C ILE A 81 -15.66 -5.85 -36.08
N TYR A 82 -16.60 -6.56 -36.68
CA TYR A 82 -16.88 -6.54 -38.11
C TYR A 82 -18.21 -5.84 -38.37
N PHE A 83 -18.17 -4.82 -39.22
CA PHE A 83 -19.34 -4.26 -39.83
C PHE A 83 -19.98 -5.28 -40.77
N VAL A 84 -21.29 -5.45 -40.65
CA VAL A 84 -22.08 -6.27 -41.57
C VAL A 84 -22.73 -5.35 -42.61
N ASP A 85 -22.32 -5.40 -43.87
CA ASP A 85 -22.83 -4.54 -44.94
C ASP A 85 -24.18 -5.04 -45.52
N ILE A 86 -25.22 -4.88 -44.71
CA ILE A 86 -26.61 -5.30 -44.99
C ILE A 86 -27.57 -4.21 -44.50
N PRO A 87 -28.73 -4.01 -45.15
CA PRO A 87 -29.72 -3.02 -44.70
C PRO A 87 -30.05 -3.08 -43.20
N LEU A 88 -30.09 -1.91 -42.56
CA LEU A 88 -30.31 -1.77 -41.11
C LEU A 88 -31.59 -2.47 -40.62
N GLU A 89 -32.64 -2.52 -41.44
CA GLU A 89 -33.88 -3.23 -41.11
C GLU A 89 -33.63 -4.73 -40.84
N ILE A 90 -32.73 -5.35 -41.61
CA ILE A 90 -32.34 -6.75 -41.45
C ILE A 90 -31.47 -6.92 -40.20
N LYS A 91 -30.51 -6.01 -39.96
CA LYS A 91 -29.70 -5.99 -38.71
C LYS A 91 -30.58 -5.93 -37.46
N LEU A 92 -31.58 -5.03 -37.46
CA LEU A 92 -32.52 -4.88 -36.35
C LEU A 92 -33.39 -6.13 -36.16
N LYS A 93 -33.84 -6.76 -37.26
CA LYS A 93 -34.56 -8.05 -37.20
C LYS A 93 -33.68 -9.16 -36.62
N ALA A 94 -32.40 -9.23 -37.00
CA ALA A 94 -31.44 -10.21 -36.49
C ALA A 94 -31.19 -10.03 -34.98
N VAL A 95 -30.93 -8.80 -34.53
CA VAL A 95 -30.75 -8.49 -33.10
C VAL A 95 -32.01 -8.80 -32.29
N LYS A 96 -33.20 -8.44 -32.82
CA LYS A 96 -34.48 -8.75 -32.18
C LYS A 96 -34.67 -10.26 -32.02
N TRP A 97 -34.31 -11.02 -33.04
CA TRP A 97 -34.37 -12.47 -33.00
C TRP A 97 -33.37 -13.06 -31.99
N ALA A 98 -32.14 -12.54 -31.94
CA ALA A 98 -31.11 -12.99 -31.00
C ALA A 98 -31.49 -12.71 -29.53
N ARG A 99 -32.06 -11.53 -29.24
CA ARG A 99 -32.60 -11.21 -27.90
C ARG A 99 -33.70 -12.17 -27.45
N ALA A 100 -34.50 -12.70 -28.38
CA ALA A 100 -35.54 -13.66 -28.04
C ALA A 100 -34.98 -15.02 -27.56
N GLN A 101 -33.66 -15.25 -27.70
CA GLN A 101 -33.00 -16.48 -27.26
C GLN A 101 -32.34 -16.39 -25.89
N LEU A 102 -32.41 -15.24 -25.20
CA LEU A 102 -31.79 -15.06 -23.88
C LEU A 102 -32.24 -16.15 -22.88
N GLY A 103 -31.29 -16.76 -22.18
CA GLY A 103 -31.49 -17.85 -21.21
C GLY A 103 -31.49 -19.28 -21.78
N VAL A 104 -31.32 -19.46 -23.10
CA VAL A 104 -31.26 -20.79 -23.73
C VAL A 104 -29.92 -21.49 -23.42
N GLN A 105 -29.96 -22.68 -22.81
CA GLN A 105 -28.80 -23.46 -22.34
C GLN A 105 -27.82 -23.92 -23.44
N TYR A 106 -26.52 -23.84 -23.17
CA TYR A 106 -25.39 -24.04 -24.11
C TYR A 106 -25.26 -25.43 -24.75
N ASN A 107 -25.51 -26.52 -24.02
CA ASN A 107 -25.23 -27.87 -24.55
C ASN A 107 -26.36 -28.44 -25.43
N HIS A 108 -27.55 -27.83 -25.41
CA HIS A 108 -28.69 -28.23 -26.25
C HIS A 108 -28.56 -27.81 -27.73
N VAL A 109 -27.40 -27.29 -28.08
CA VAL A 109 -27.04 -26.67 -29.35
C VAL A 109 -26.64 -27.68 -30.43
N PHE A 110 -26.34 -28.92 -30.04
CA PHE A 110 -25.81 -29.96 -30.93
C PHE A 110 -26.80 -31.10 -31.21
N ASP A 111 -28.08 -30.95 -30.89
CA ASP A 111 -29.08 -31.99 -31.11
C ASP A 111 -29.48 -32.08 -32.60
N PRO A 112 -29.21 -33.18 -33.32
CA PRO A 112 -29.41 -33.25 -34.77
C PRO A 112 -30.87 -33.47 -35.20
N LEU A 113 -31.82 -33.61 -34.25
CA LEU A 113 -33.21 -33.97 -34.53
C LEU A 113 -34.24 -32.89 -34.15
N SER A 114 -33.84 -31.65 -33.84
CA SER A 114 -34.77 -30.61 -33.38
C SER A 114 -34.69 -29.34 -34.23
N CYS A 115 -35.17 -29.42 -35.47
CA CYS A 115 -35.51 -28.26 -36.29
C CYS A 115 -36.98 -28.35 -36.72
N PHE A 116 -37.86 -27.61 -36.03
CA PHE A 116 -39.31 -27.40 -36.27
C PHE A 116 -40.20 -28.64 -36.03
N GLU A 117 -41.17 -28.66 -35.10
CA GLU A 117 -42.28 -27.73 -34.97
C GLU A 117 -42.44 -27.13 -33.56
N ASN A 118 -42.38 -25.80 -33.53
CA ASN A 118 -42.88 -24.90 -32.48
C ASN A 118 -42.26 -24.95 -31.07
N LYS A 119 -41.56 -23.84 -30.76
CA LYS A 119 -40.94 -23.36 -29.51
C LYS A 119 -39.53 -23.88 -29.17
N SER A 120 -38.66 -22.89 -28.97
CA SER A 120 -37.26 -22.92 -28.50
C SER A 120 -36.20 -23.24 -29.55
N ILE A 121 -35.72 -22.17 -30.21
CA ILE A 121 -34.59 -22.22 -31.15
C ILE A 121 -33.29 -22.16 -30.31
N LYS A 122 -32.30 -23.01 -30.59
CA LYS A 122 -31.09 -23.16 -29.76
C LYS A 122 -29.83 -23.18 -30.61
N LEU A 123 -28.83 -22.36 -30.25
CA LEU A 123 -27.71 -22.02 -31.12
C LEU A 123 -26.38 -21.88 -30.37
N TYR A 124 -25.29 -22.25 -31.05
CA TYR A 124 -23.88 -21.99 -30.71
C TYR A 124 -23.55 -20.51 -30.93
N CYS A 125 -22.45 -19.95 -30.43
CA CYS A 125 -22.14 -18.53 -30.64
C CYS A 125 -22.12 -18.13 -32.14
N SER A 126 -21.49 -18.95 -32.97
CA SER A 126 -21.50 -18.83 -34.44
C SER A 126 -22.87 -19.08 -35.06
N GLN A 127 -23.59 -20.10 -34.58
CA GLN A 127 -24.93 -20.41 -35.08
C GLN A 127 -25.95 -19.34 -34.66
N LEU A 128 -25.78 -18.70 -33.49
CA LEU A 128 -26.62 -17.63 -32.95
C LEU A 128 -26.64 -16.48 -33.94
N VAL A 129 -25.44 -16.07 -34.36
CA VAL A 129 -25.24 -15.06 -35.38
C VAL A 129 -25.78 -15.52 -36.74
N ALA A 130 -25.43 -16.74 -37.18
CA ALA A 130 -25.82 -17.23 -38.50
C ALA A 130 -27.35 -17.37 -38.68
N GLU A 131 -28.04 -17.98 -37.73
CA GLU A 131 -29.50 -18.16 -37.77
C GLU A 131 -30.26 -16.87 -37.48
N ALA A 132 -29.74 -15.96 -36.64
CA ALA A 132 -30.33 -14.63 -36.49
C ALA A 132 -30.42 -13.90 -37.83
N TYR A 133 -29.34 -13.96 -38.61
CA TYR A 133 -29.29 -13.33 -39.93
C TYR A 133 -30.07 -14.09 -41.00
N LYS A 134 -30.07 -15.42 -40.97
CA LYS A 134 -30.89 -16.27 -41.85
C LYS A 134 -32.40 -16.07 -41.61
N PHE A 135 -32.81 -15.92 -40.35
CA PHE A 135 -34.18 -15.56 -40.01
C PHE A 135 -34.52 -14.16 -40.55
N ALA A 136 -33.65 -13.18 -40.29
CA ALA A 136 -33.86 -11.80 -40.71
C ALA A 136 -33.91 -11.61 -42.23
N SER A 137 -33.25 -12.48 -42.99
CA SER A 137 -33.15 -12.44 -44.47
C SER A 137 -34.19 -13.31 -45.18
N ASN A 138 -35.19 -13.84 -44.47
CA ASN A 138 -36.20 -14.78 -45.00
C ASN A 138 -35.58 -16.06 -45.59
N GLY A 139 -34.60 -16.64 -44.91
CA GLY A 139 -33.99 -17.92 -45.26
C GLY A 139 -32.79 -17.83 -46.22
N ARG A 140 -32.39 -16.64 -46.66
CA ARG A 140 -31.15 -16.45 -47.43
C ARG A 140 -29.93 -16.54 -46.52
N GLU A 141 -28.96 -17.36 -46.86
CA GLU A 141 -27.73 -17.46 -46.07
C GLU A 141 -26.87 -16.21 -46.23
N VAL A 142 -26.72 -15.45 -45.14
CA VAL A 142 -25.83 -14.28 -45.04
C VAL A 142 -24.38 -14.71 -44.73
N PHE A 143 -24.24 -15.81 -43.98
CA PHE A 143 -22.97 -16.42 -43.62
C PHE A 143 -22.97 -17.86 -44.12
N VAL A 144 -21.85 -18.31 -44.71
CA VAL A 144 -21.73 -19.65 -45.32
C VAL A 144 -21.81 -20.72 -44.23
N SER A 145 -22.77 -21.64 -44.34
CA SER A 145 -22.89 -22.80 -43.46
C SER A 145 -22.06 -23.97 -44.01
N LYS A 146 -21.24 -24.61 -43.16
CA LYS A 146 -20.51 -25.84 -43.54
C LYS A 146 -21.18 -27.06 -42.90
N VAL A 147 -20.80 -28.27 -43.30
CA VAL A 147 -21.20 -29.51 -42.60
C VAL A 147 -20.23 -29.71 -41.43
N MET A 148 -20.76 -29.93 -40.22
CA MET A 148 -19.95 -30.27 -39.05
C MET A 148 -19.48 -31.72 -39.13
N GLU A 149 -18.16 -31.90 -39.26
CA GLU A 149 -17.50 -33.21 -39.14
C GLU A 149 -16.97 -33.37 -37.71
N PHE A 150 -17.71 -34.09 -36.86
CA PHE A 150 -17.31 -34.38 -35.47
C PHE A 150 -16.10 -35.33 -35.34
N GLY A 151 -15.50 -35.74 -36.46
CA GLY A 151 -14.45 -36.77 -36.52
C GLY A 151 -13.03 -36.32 -36.17
N VAL A 152 -12.74 -35.00 -36.12
CA VAL A 152 -11.35 -34.49 -36.07
C VAL A 152 -10.96 -33.85 -34.73
N LEU A 153 -11.89 -33.72 -33.76
CA LEU A 153 -11.61 -33.14 -32.44
C LEU A 153 -11.95 -34.14 -31.33
N GLU A 154 -10.94 -34.88 -30.84
CA GLU A 154 -11.03 -35.79 -29.68
C GLU A 154 -11.19 -35.05 -28.33
N ASN A 155 -12.11 -34.09 -28.23
CA ASN A 155 -12.35 -33.36 -26.98
C ASN A 155 -13.32 -34.15 -26.06
N ARG A 156 -12.81 -34.58 -24.90
CA ARG A 156 -13.41 -35.57 -23.98
C ARG A 156 -14.76 -35.19 -23.32
N GLY A 157 -15.29 -33.98 -23.55
CA GLY A 157 -16.53 -33.49 -22.92
C GLY A 157 -17.83 -33.90 -23.60
N TRP A 158 -17.86 -33.92 -24.94
CA TRP A 158 -19.11 -34.01 -25.71
C TRP A 158 -19.75 -35.40 -25.70
N ARG A 159 -18.93 -36.46 -25.85
CA ARG A 159 -19.43 -37.84 -25.72
C ARG A 159 -20.05 -38.09 -24.36
N LYS A 160 -19.53 -37.46 -23.29
CA LYS A 160 -20.09 -37.56 -21.94
C LYS A 160 -21.45 -36.88 -21.84
N TYR A 161 -21.62 -35.69 -22.42
CA TYR A 161 -22.90 -34.97 -22.46
C TYR A 161 -23.99 -35.76 -23.21
N PHE A 162 -23.71 -36.21 -24.44
CA PHE A 162 -24.65 -36.98 -25.25
C PHE A 162 -25.00 -38.33 -24.60
N LYS A 163 -24.02 -39.00 -23.97
CA LYS A 163 -24.25 -40.23 -23.19
C LYS A 163 -25.08 -40.00 -21.93
N GLN A 164 -24.93 -38.85 -21.26
CA GLN A 164 -25.73 -38.51 -20.08
C GLN A 164 -27.20 -38.18 -20.40
N HIS A 165 -27.49 -37.80 -21.64
CA HIS A 165 -28.83 -37.43 -22.11
C HIS A 165 -29.43 -38.45 -23.08
N ASP A 166 -28.81 -39.63 -23.19
CA ASP A 166 -29.25 -40.78 -24.00
C ASP A 166 -29.46 -40.45 -25.49
N ARG A 167 -28.51 -39.73 -26.10
CA ARG A 167 -28.58 -39.28 -27.51
C ARG A 167 -27.31 -39.62 -28.29
N GLN A 168 -27.44 -39.80 -29.61
CA GLN A 168 -26.31 -40.03 -30.51
C GLN A 168 -25.63 -38.71 -30.90
N VAL A 169 -24.30 -38.75 -31.05
CA VAL A 169 -23.52 -37.60 -31.53
C VAL A 169 -23.84 -37.40 -33.03
N PRO A 170 -24.19 -36.19 -33.49
CA PRO A 170 -24.40 -35.91 -34.90
C PRO A 170 -23.16 -36.26 -35.73
N VAL A 171 -23.37 -36.80 -36.93
CA VAL A 171 -22.31 -36.98 -37.93
C VAL A 171 -22.84 -36.42 -39.25
N ASN A 172 -22.09 -35.51 -39.87
CA ASN A 172 -22.41 -34.92 -41.17
C ASN A 172 -23.70 -34.05 -41.23
N THR A 173 -24.00 -33.28 -40.17
CA THR A 173 -25.11 -32.31 -40.17
C THR A 173 -24.63 -30.88 -40.47
N LEU A 174 -25.45 -30.05 -41.14
CA LEU A 174 -25.15 -28.63 -41.38
C LEU A 174 -24.98 -27.86 -40.06
N GLY A 175 -23.89 -27.11 -39.93
CA GLY A 175 -23.61 -26.23 -38.79
C GLY A 175 -22.18 -25.68 -38.81
N THR A 176 -21.94 -24.60 -38.07
CA THR A 176 -20.65 -23.88 -38.12
C THR A 176 -19.95 -23.98 -36.77
N HIS A 177 -18.80 -24.68 -36.72
CA HIS A 177 -17.90 -24.63 -35.56
C HIS A 177 -17.20 -23.25 -35.52
N PRO A 178 -16.93 -22.65 -34.35
CA PRO A 178 -16.28 -21.34 -34.28
C PRO A 178 -14.93 -21.29 -34.96
N HIS A 179 -14.18 -22.39 -34.90
CA HIS A 179 -12.90 -22.55 -35.59
C HIS A 179 -12.99 -22.33 -37.11
N ASP A 180 -14.19 -22.50 -37.68
CA ASP A 180 -14.49 -22.39 -39.11
C ASP A 180 -15.41 -21.20 -39.44
N PHE A 181 -15.59 -20.22 -38.53
CA PHE A 181 -16.38 -19.03 -38.85
C PHE A 181 -15.70 -18.25 -39.97
N ARG A 182 -16.24 -18.35 -41.19
CA ARG A 182 -15.72 -17.65 -42.36
C ARG A 182 -16.40 -16.30 -42.49
N LEU A 183 -15.57 -15.26 -42.62
CA LEU A 183 -16.02 -13.91 -42.94
C LEU A 183 -16.80 -13.94 -44.26
N SER A 184 -17.96 -13.28 -44.26
CA SER A 184 -18.82 -13.12 -45.44
C SER A 184 -18.27 -12.01 -46.34
N GLU A 185 -18.58 -12.02 -47.64
CA GLU A 185 -18.28 -10.89 -48.54
C GLU A 185 -18.94 -9.58 -48.07
N HIS A 186 -19.95 -9.70 -47.22
CA HIS A 186 -20.65 -8.60 -46.56
C HIS A 186 -20.02 -8.18 -45.23
N THR A 187 -18.79 -8.58 -44.88
CA THR A 187 -18.15 -8.20 -43.60
C THR A 187 -16.85 -7.44 -43.78
N ASN A 188 -16.73 -6.29 -43.10
CA ASN A 188 -15.53 -5.46 -43.08
C ASN A 188 -15.07 -5.21 -41.64
N VAL A 189 -13.77 -5.33 -41.34
CA VAL A 189 -13.24 -5.01 -40.00
C VAL A 189 -13.38 -3.52 -39.74
N VAL A 190 -14.04 -3.16 -38.64
CA VAL A 190 -14.18 -1.76 -38.17
C VAL A 190 -13.18 -1.47 -37.07
N TYR A 191 -12.95 -2.47 -36.22
CA TYR A 191 -12.15 -2.31 -35.03
C TYR A 191 -11.48 -3.64 -34.67
N SER A 192 -10.25 -3.58 -34.20
CA SER A 192 -9.46 -4.74 -33.82
C SER A 192 -8.59 -4.33 -32.64
N GLU A 193 -8.69 -5.05 -31.53
CA GLU A 193 -7.89 -4.79 -30.33
C GLU A 193 -7.30 -6.10 -29.79
N CYS A 194 -5.98 -6.10 -29.58
CA CYS A 194 -5.30 -7.15 -28.84
C CYS A 194 -5.49 -6.89 -27.34
N THR A 195 -6.12 -7.84 -26.65
CA THR A 195 -6.39 -7.72 -25.21
C THR A 195 -5.32 -8.46 -24.41
N ASP A 196 -4.57 -7.71 -23.59
CA ASP A 196 -3.58 -8.21 -22.61
C ASP A 196 -4.24 -8.95 -21.41
N ILE A 197 -5.28 -9.74 -21.65
CA ILE A 197 -6.07 -10.39 -20.58
C ILE A 197 -5.30 -11.55 -19.94
N ASN A 198 -4.45 -12.23 -20.71
CA ASN A 198 -3.55 -13.23 -20.16
C ASN A 198 -2.40 -12.64 -19.33
N LEU A 199 -2.05 -11.36 -19.50
CA LEU A 199 -1.10 -10.70 -18.60
C LEU A 199 -1.78 -10.27 -17.30
N LYS A 200 -2.99 -9.69 -17.32
CA LYS A 200 -3.63 -9.20 -16.08
C LYS A 200 -4.05 -10.29 -15.07
N MET A 201 -4.46 -11.47 -15.53
CA MET A 201 -4.82 -12.56 -14.60
C MET A 201 -3.61 -13.39 -14.16
N ALA A 202 -2.58 -13.55 -14.99
CA ALA A 202 -1.31 -14.14 -14.57
C ALA A 202 -0.45 -13.18 -13.72
N SER A 203 -0.65 -11.85 -13.87
CA SER A 203 0.04 -10.81 -13.10
C SER A 203 -0.58 -10.51 -11.75
N ASN A 204 -1.70 -11.12 -11.35
CA ASN A 204 -2.34 -10.86 -10.05
C ASN A 204 -1.57 -11.43 -8.84
N LYS A 205 -0.49 -12.18 -9.09
CA LYS A 205 0.44 -12.55 -8.01
C LYS A 205 1.54 -11.50 -7.96
N LEU A 206 1.50 -10.63 -6.94
CA LEU A 206 2.67 -9.86 -6.52
C LEU A 206 3.86 -10.82 -6.39
N LEU A 207 4.83 -10.69 -7.29
CA LEU A 207 6.04 -11.50 -7.28
C LEU A 207 7.04 -10.87 -6.32
N ILE A 208 7.06 -11.39 -5.10
CA ILE A 208 8.11 -11.07 -4.12
C ILE A 208 9.26 -12.05 -4.36
N PRO A 209 10.49 -11.58 -4.62
CA PRO A 209 11.65 -12.46 -4.71
C PRO A 209 11.79 -13.32 -3.46
N LYS A 210 12.20 -14.59 -3.63
CA LYS A 210 12.43 -15.50 -2.49
C LYS A 210 13.47 -14.96 -1.51
N ASP A 211 14.44 -14.22 -2.03
CA ASP A 211 15.46 -13.51 -1.25
C ASP A 211 15.44 -12.03 -1.64
N LEU A 212 14.63 -11.24 -0.93
CA LEU A 212 14.56 -9.79 -1.11
C LEU A 212 15.86 -9.11 -0.64
N CYS A 213 16.59 -9.71 0.31
CA CYS A 213 17.82 -9.13 0.85
C CYS A 213 18.94 -9.05 -0.20
N ALA A 214 18.89 -9.90 -1.23
CA ALA A 214 19.84 -9.84 -2.34
C ALA A 214 19.75 -8.54 -3.15
N LYS A 215 18.56 -7.93 -3.24
CA LYS A 215 18.33 -6.69 -4.01
C LYS A 215 17.33 -5.80 -3.28
N LEU A 216 17.86 -4.85 -2.52
CA LEU A 216 17.07 -3.96 -1.67
C LEU A 216 16.85 -2.56 -2.25
N ASN A 217 17.57 -2.17 -3.31
CA ASN A 217 17.28 -0.89 -3.99
C ASN A 217 16.13 -1.09 -4.97
N PHE A 218 15.13 -0.20 -4.91
CA PHE A 218 13.97 -0.17 -5.79
C PHE A 218 13.90 1.18 -6.50
N VAL A 219 14.05 1.18 -7.82
CA VAL A 219 14.04 2.39 -8.66
C VAL A 219 13.24 2.08 -9.92
N SER A 220 12.36 3.00 -10.34
CA SER A 220 11.57 2.83 -11.56
C SER A 220 10.79 1.52 -11.65
N ASN A 221 10.08 1.16 -10.57
CA ASN A 221 9.27 -0.07 -10.46
C ASN A 221 10.05 -1.38 -10.55
N LYS A 222 11.37 -1.35 -10.36
CA LYS A 222 12.24 -2.54 -10.43
C LYS A 222 13.23 -2.56 -9.28
N LEU A 223 13.62 -3.76 -8.86
CA LEU A 223 14.78 -3.93 -8.00
C LEU A 223 16.05 -3.77 -8.84
N VAL A 224 16.97 -2.95 -8.35
CA VAL A 224 18.20 -2.58 -9.06
C VAL A 224 19.42 -2.80 -8.18
N GLU A 225 20.57 -2.95 -8.82
CA GLU A 225 21.87 -2.93 -8.16
C GLU A 225 22.53 -1.58 -8.48
N PRO A 226 23.14 -0.90 -7.50
CA PRO A 226 23.92 0.30 -7.76
C PRO A 226 25.11 0.00 -8.68
N THR A 227 25.34 0.84 -9.68
CA THR A 227 26.41 0.66 -10.69
C THR A 227 27.81 0.60 -10.06
N ASN A 228 28.01 1.30 -8.93
CA ASN A 228 29.19 1.20 -8.08
C ASN A 228 28.75 0.89 -6.64
N CYS A 229 28.92 -0.35 -6.21
CA CYS A 229 28.69 -0.72 -4.81
C CYS A 229 29.98 -0.52 -4.01
N ILE A 230 29.90 0.26 -2.92
CA ILE A 230 30.95 0.22 -1.91
C ILE A 230 30.75 -1.09 -1.13
N LEU A 231 31.71 -2.02 -1.23
CA LEU A 231 31.71 -3.34 -0.56
C LEU A 231 31.81 -3.29 0.99
N LEU A 232 31.50 -2.16 1.62
CA LEU A 232 31.71 -1.93 3.06
C LEU A 232 30.43 -2.03 3.90
N ALA A 233 29.26 -2.26 3.31
CA ALA A 233 28.04 -2.39 4.11
C ALA A 233 27.96 -3.79 4.75
N PRO A 234 27.71 -3.88 6.07
CA PRO A 234 27.55 -5.16 6.74
C PRO A 234 26.33 -5.92 6.19
N SER A 235 26.38 -7.25 6.27
CA SER A 235 25.19 -8.08 6.04
C SER A 235 24.06 -7.67 7.00
N LEU A 236 22.83 -7.76 6.52
CA LEU A 236 21.65 -7.55 7.37
C LEU A 236 21.62 -8.63 8.44
N LEU A 237 21.57 -8.23 9.71
CA LEU A 237 21.53 -9.14 10.85
C LEU A 237 20.09 -9.26 11.36
N SER A 238 19.62 -10.48 11.55
CA SER A 238 18.35 -10.72 12.22
C SER A 238 18.52 -10.56 13.74
N PRO A 239 17.79 -9.63 14.37
CA PRO A 239 17.90 -9.40 15.82
C PRO A 239 17.49 -10.62 16.66
N ARG A 240 16.61 -11.44 16.08
CA ARG A 240 16.04 -12.65 16.68
C ARG A 240 17.09 -13.70 17.05
N ASN A 241 18.10 -13.93 16.21
CA ASN A 241 19.04 -15.04 16.39
C ASN A 241 20.45 -14.76 15.87
N GLY A 242 20.77 -13.51 15.54
CA GLY A 242 22.07 -13.11 15.00
C GLY A 242 22.38 -13.68 13.60
N GLY A 243 21.41 -14.28 12.93
CA GLY A 243 21.58 -14.80 11.57
C GLY A 243 21.80 -13.65 10.59
N SER A 244 22.76 -13.79 9.66
CA SER A 244 23.07 -12.76 8.67
C SER A 244 22.54 -13.11 7.29
N SER A 245 22.27 -12.09 6.46
CA SER A 245 22.10 -12.29 5.03
C SER A 245 23.38 -12.83 4.39
N ASN A 246 23.23 -13.72 3.40
CA ASN A 246 24.35 -14.31 2.67
C ASN A 246 25.11 -13.31 1.78
N GLN A 247 24.53 -12.14 1.54
CA GLN A 247 25.09 -11.08 0.73
C GLN A 247 25.14 -9.77 1.54
N PRO A 248 26.20 -8.95 1.36
CA PRO A 248 26.25 -7.61 1.93
C PRO A 248 25.17 -6.73 1.31
N MET A 249 24.68 -5.75 2.08
CA MET A 249 23.77 -4.76 1.52
C MET A 249 24.47 -3.90 0.48
N GLN A 250 23.73 -3.47 -0.54
CA GLN A 250 24.29 -2.63 -1.59
C GLN A 250 23.86 -1.18 -1.37
N PHE A 251 24.75 -0.36 -0.80
CA PHE A 251 24.49 1.06 -0.63
C PHE A 251 24.80 1.83 -1.91
N GLY A 252 23.91 2.76 -2.26
CA GLY A 252 24.10 3.63 -3.41
C GLY A 252 25.14 4.70 -3.15
N ASP A 253 26.11 4.85 -4.07
CA ASP A 253 27.06 5.97 -4.05
C ASP A 253 26.37 7.31 -4.37
N LYS A 254 27.14 8.40 -4.30
CA LYS A 254 26.63 9.75 -4.62
C LYS A 254 26.02 9.84 -6.02
N LYS A 255 26.59 9.15 -7.00
CA LYS A 255 26.09 9.18 -8.38
C LYS A 255 24.72 8.47 -8.45
N PHE A 256 24.60 7.30 -7.84
CA PHE A 256 23.35 6.54 -7.78
C PHE A 256 22.23 7.34 -7.10
N VAL A 257 22.53 8.04 -6.00
CA VAL A 257 21.56 8.95 -5.35
C VAL A 257 21.13 10.04 -6.33
N SER A 258 22.07 10.70 -7.01
CA SER A 258 21.77 11.76 -7.97
C SER A 258 20.93 11.27 -9.15
N ASP A 259 21.27 10.10 -9.71
CA ASP A 259 20.54 9.48 -10.82
C ASP A 259 19.12 9.12 -10.39
N THR A 260 18.94 8.59 -9.17
CA THR A 260 17.62 8.27 -8.61
C THR A 260 16.76 9.52 -8.39
N VAL A 261 17.36 10.63 -7.95
CA VAL A 261 16.65 11.91 -7.84
C VAL A 261 16.24 12.43 -9.22
N CYS A 262 17.07 12.25 -10.25
CA CYS A 262 16.74 12.60 -11.63
C CYS A 262 15.51 11.82 -12.13
N VAL A 263 15.49 10.50 -11.90
CA VAL A 263 14.33 9.64 -12.20
C VAL A 263 13.06 10.16 -11.50
N ALA A 264 13.15 10.49 -10.21
CA ALA A 264 12.02 11.02 -9.46
C ALA A 264 11.52 12.36 -10.01
N LYS A 265 12.44 13.23 -10.44
CA LYS A 265 12.14 14.54 -11.04
C LYS A 265 11.44 14.41 -12.39
N GLU A 266 11.92 13.51 -13.25
CA GLU A 266 11.31 13.22 -14.54
C GLU A 266 9.88 12.67 -14.37
N ALA A 267 9.70 11.72 -13.44
CA ALA A 267 8.39 11.17 -13.12
C ALA A 267 7.41 12.23 -12.54
N HIS A 268 7.92 13.23 -11.80
CA HIS A 268 7.09 14.29 -11.22
C HIS A 268 6.37 15.12 -12.29
N ALA A 269 7.02 15.36 -13.43
CA ALA A 269 6.49 16.20 -14.50
C ALA A 269 5.13 15.69 -15.03
N THR A 270 4.92 14.37 -15.05
CA THR A 270 3.68 13.72 -15.45
C THR A 270 2.81 13.36 -14.25
N TYR A 271 3.38 12.86 -13.15
CA TYR A 271 2.62 12.41 -11.98
C TYR A 271 1.79 13.53 -11.34
N LYS A 272 2.35 14.75 -11.24
CA LYS A 272 1.63 15.91 -10.66
C LYS A 272 0.37 16.31 -11.43
N LYS A 273 0.23 15.87 -12.69
CA LYS A 273 -0.92 16.16 -13.57
C LYS A 273 -1.98 15.06 -13.51
N THR A 274 -1.72 13.95 -12.82
CA THR A 274 -2.69 12.86 -12.68
C THR A 274 -3.89 13.31 -11.84
N SER A 275 -5.08 12.77 -12.15
CA SER A 275 -6.27 13.06 -11.35
C SER A 275 -6.12 12.51 -9.93
N LEU A 276 -6.84 13.10 -8.98
CA LEU A 276 -6.91 12.57 -7.64
C LEU A 276 -7.50 11.14 -7.64
N ASP A 277 -8.52 10.87 -8.45
CA ASP A 277 -9.16 9.54 -8.56
C ASP A 277 -8.20 8.45 -9.04
N PHE A 278 -7.30 8.78 -9.98
CA PHE A 278 -6.25 7.87 -10.40
C PHE A 278 -5.34 7.47 -9.23
N ARG A 279 -4.88 8.45 -8.45
CA ARG A 279 -4.03 8.21 -7.27
C ARG A 279 -4.77 7.41 -6.19
N LYS A 280 -6.04 7.75 -5.92
CA LYS A 280 -6.91 7.03 -4.96
C LYS A 280 -7.11 5.57 -5.36
N THR A 281 -7.30 5.27 -6.65
CA THR A 281 -7.45 3.89 -7.14
C THR A 281 -6.21 3.04 -6.83
N ILE A 282 -5.01 3.61 -6.98
CA ILE A 282 -3.76 2.92 -6.64
C ILE A 282 -3.70 2.67 -5.13
N PHE A 283 -4.07 3.66 -4.31
CA PHE A 283 -4.03 3.55 -2.85
C PHE A 283 -4.94 2.45 -2.32
N LEU A 284 -6.17 2.35 -2.85
CA LEU A 284 -7.11 1.28 -2.49
C LEU A 284 -6.58 -0.12 -2.87
N ARG A 285 -5.84 -0.24 -3.99
CA ARG A 285 -5.17 -1.49 -4.37
C ARG A 285 -4.01 -1.82 -3.43
N VAL A 286 -3.23 -0.82 -3.02
CA VAL A 286 -2.14 -1.00 -2.04
C VAL A 286 -2.69 -1.49 -0.70
N GLY A 287 -3.74 -0.84 -0.17
CA GLY A 287 -4.41 -1.24 1.07
C GLY A 287 -4.89 -2.69 1.02
N ARG A 288 -5.58 -3.08 -0.06
CA ARG A 288 -5.98 -4.48 -0.30
C ARG A 288 -4.79 -5.43 -0.31
N ASN A 289 -3.72 -5.10 -1.03
CA ASN A 289 -2.54 -5.96 -1.13
C ASN A 289 -1.86 -6.19 0.22
N LEU A 290 -1.80 -5.15 1.08
CA LEU A 290 -1.27 -5.25 2.44
C LEU A 290 -2.12 -6.16 3.31
N ARG A 291 -3.45 -5.98 3.30
CA ARG A 291 -4.38 -6.79 4.10
C ARG A 291 -4.38 -8.26 3.70
N GLU A 292 -4.41 -8.55 2.40
CA GLU A 292 -4.39 -9.93 1.87
C GLU A 292 -3.09 -10.69 2.21
N ARG A 293 -2.00 -9.98 2.50
CA ARG A 293 -0.66 -10.55 2.73
C ARG A 293 -0.13 -10.26 4.13
N VAL A 294 -1.00 -9.85 5.06
CA VAL A 294 -0.62 -9.40 6.40
C VAL A 294 0.31 -10.39 7.11
N ALA A 295 0.01 -11.69 7.04
CA ALA A 295 0.80 -12.72 7.71
C ALA A 295 2.22 -12.85 7.15
N ASP A 296 2.40 -12.73 5.83
CA ASP A 296 3.72 -12.87 5.20
C ASP A 296 4.57 -11.63 5.40
N ILE A 297 3.96 -10.44 5.31
CA ILE A 297 4.62 -9.16 5.55
C ILE A 297 5.02 -9.03 7.02
N ALA A 298 4.13 -9.41 7.96
CA ALA A 298 4.42 -9.36 9.39
C ALA A 298 5.60 -10.26 9.76
N LYS A 299 5.68 -11.48 9.20
CA LYS A 299 6.85 -12.36 9.39
C LYS A 299 8.16 -11.73 8.90
N MET A 300 8.09 -10.94 7.82
CA MET A 300 9.25 -10.21 7.31
C MET A 300 9.63 -9.09 8.27
N GLU A 301 8.66 -8.28 8.69
CA GLU A 301 8.84 -7.17 9.64
C GLU A 301 9.46 -7.67 10.96
N THR A 302 8.91 -8.73 11.54
CA THR A 302 9.43 -9.39 12.76
C THR A 302 10.87 -9.87 12.61
N LYS A 303 11.23 -10.45 11.47
CA LYS A 303 12.61 -10.92 11.23
C LYS A 303 13.61 -9.78 11.09
N ASP A 304 13.15 -8.66 10.53
CA ASP A 304 13.93 -7.45 10.27
C ASP A 304 14.17 -6.67 11.56
N ASN A 305 13.15 -6.50 12.41
CA ASN A 305 13.22 -5.61 13.58
C ASN A 305 13.20 -6.29 14.96
N GLY A 306 12.85 -7.57 15.04
CA GLY A 306 12.85 -8.35 16.29
C GLY A 306 11.61 -8.22 17.18
N LYS A 307 10.59 -7.45 16.81
CA LYS A 307 9.35 -7.31 17.60
C LYS A 307 8.43 -8.53 17.47
N PRO A 308 7.52 -8.80 18.43
CA PRO A 308 6.64 -9.95 18.38
C PRO A 308 5.71 -9.88 17.16
N ILE A 309 5.39 -11.05 16.60
CA ILE A 309 4.61 -11.18 15.37
C ILE A 309 3.22 -10.53 15.48
N THR A 310 2.62 -10.55 16.67
CA THR A 310 1.34 -9.90 16.97
C THR A 310 1.41 -8.39 16.77
N GLU A 311 2.52 -7.77 17.17
CA GLU A 311 2.76 -6.34 16.95
C GLU A 311 3.08 -6.04 15.48
N SER A 312 3.87 -6.88 14.81
CA SER A 312 4.14 -6.74 13.37
C SER A 312 2.88 -6.86 12.51
N ILE A 313 1.89 -7.66 12.92
CA ILE A 313 0.57 -7.70 12.26
C ILE A 313 -0.10 -6.33 12.37
N ALA A 314 -0.07 -5.71 13.55
CA ALA A 314 -0.63 -4.37 13.76
C ALA A 314 0.08 -3.31 12.91
N ASP A 315 1.41 -3.37 12.76
CA ASP A 315 2.17 -2.45 11.91
C ASP A 315 1.72 -2.49 10.44
N VAL A 316 1.51 -3.70 9.90
CA VAL A 316 1.08 -3.90 8.51
C VAL A 316 -0.36 -3.42 8.31
N LEU A 317 -1.24 -3.68 9.27
CA LEU A 317 -2.61 -3.18 9.24
C LEU A 317 -2.67 -1.66 9.37
N SER A 318 -1.85 -1.06 10.21
CA SER A 318 -1.69 0.40 10.34
C SER A 318 -1.19 1.04 9.04
N ALA A 319 -0.27 0.39 8.32
CA ALA A 319 0.13 0.83 6.98
C ALA A 319 -1.04 0.74 5.97
N ALA A 320 -1.87 -0.30 6.04
CA ALA A 320 -3.07 -0.43 5.20
C ALA A 320 -4.11 0.67 5.53
N ASP A 321 -4.39 0.90 6.81
CA ASP A 321 -5.28 1.97 7.27
C ASP A 321 -4.77 3.34 6.81
N CYS A 322 -3.45 3.57 6.85
CA CYS A 322 -2.84 4.84 6.46
C CYS A 322 -3.08 5.14 4.98
N VAL A 323 -2.79 4.19 4.09
CA VAL A 323 -2.98 4.40 2.64
C VAL A 323 -4.47 4.49 2.28
N GLU A 324 -5.34 3.74 2.95
CA GLU A 324 -6.79 3.81 2.74
C GLU A 324 -7.38 5.13 3.24
N PHE A 325 -6.92 5.63 4.39
CA PHE A 325 -7.29 6.96 4.90
C PHE A 325 -6.91 8.05 3.90
N PHE A 326 -5.67 8.05 3.40
CA PHE A 326 -5.23 9.06 2.43
C PHE A 326 -5.93 8.92 1.06
N ALA A 327 -6.48 7.75 0.72
CA ALA A 327 -7.35 7.60 -0.44
C ALA A 327 -8.67 8.39 -0.32
N SER A 328 -9.06 8.81 0.89
CA SER A 328 -10.23 9.66 1.14
C SER A 328 -9.89 11.14 1.31
N SER A 329 -8.61 11.52 1.29
CA SER A 329 -8.21 12.89 1.64
C SER A 329 -8.75 13.96 0.72
N ASP A 330 -9.14 15.06 1.35
CA ASP A 330 -9.39 16.34 0.71
C ASP A 330 -8.06 17.10 0.51
N ILE A 331 -7.83 17.56 -0.71
CA ILE A 331 -6.64 18.32 -1.12
C ILE A 331 -7.08 19.66 -1.75
N SER A 332 -8.27 20.14 -1.39
CA SER A 332 -8.75 21.43 -1.88
C SER A 332 -7.95 22.60 -1.30
N GLY A 333 -7.93 23.70 -2.06
CA GLY A 333 -7.64 25.01 -1.48
C GLY A 333 -8.90 25.65 -0.91
N LYS A 334 -8.84 26.96 -0.68
CA LYS A 334 -9.94 27.78 -0.13
C LYS A 334 -10.28 28.91 -1.10
N SER A 335 -11.55 29.24 -1.22
CA SER A 335 -12.02 30.44 -1.93
C SER A 335 -12.21 31.57 -0.92
N PHE A 336 -11.88 32.80 -1.31
CA PHE A 336 -11.98 34.00 -0.48
C PHE A 336 -12.89 35.02 -1.18
N PRO A 337 -14.00 35.44 -0.55
CA PRO A 337 -14.88 36.45 -1.11
C PRO A 337 -14.26 37.83 -0.91
N LEU A 338 -13.59 38.34 -1.96
CA LEU A 338 -13.07 39.71 -1.97
C LEU A 338 -14.17 40.69 -2.39
N ASP A 339 -13.99 41.34 -3.53
CA ASP A 339 -14.95 42.28 -4.11
C ASP A 339 -15.40 41.76 -5.49
N PRO A 340 -16.35 40.80 -5.55
CA PRO A 340 -16.83 40.24 -6.80
C PRO A 340 -17.51 41.26 -7.71
N GLU A 341 -18.12 42.31 -7.13
CA GLU A 341 -18.77 43.38 -7.91
C GLU A 341 -17.74 44.13 -8.76
N ASN A 342 -16.54 44.34 -8.23
CA ASN A 342 -15.41 44.91 -8.96
C ASN A 342 -14.48 43.84 -9.57
N GLY A 343 -14.98 42.62 -9.74
CA GLY A 343 -14.28 41.52 -10.41
C GLY A 343 -13.09 40.93 -9.65
N GLN A 344 -12.93 41.23 -8.36
CA GLN A 344 -11.84 40.69 -7.55
C GLN A 344 -12.21 39.32 -6.98
N ILE A 345 -11.45 38.30 -7.37
CA ILE A 345 -11.60 36.92 -6.93
C ILE A 345 -10.26 36.45 -6.37
N ALA A 346 -10.29 35.77 -5.22
CA ALA A 346 -9.12 35.08 -4.70
C ALA A 346 -9.43 33.65 -4.31
N TYR A 347 -8.48 32.77 -4.57
CA TYR A 347 -8.51 31.39 -4.09
C TYR A 347 -7.10 30.86 -3.91
N THR A 348 -6.98 29.77 -3.14
CA THR A 348 -5.74 29.01 -3.03
C THR A 348 -5.84 27.68 -3.75
N VAL A 349 -4.69 27.16 -4.17
CA VAL A 349 -4.53 25.80 -4.70
C VAL A 349 -3.43 25.11 -3.89
N ARG A 350 -3.62 23.84 -3.56
CA ARG A 350 -2.57 23.00 -2.96
C ARG A 350 -1.74 22.36 -4.06
N GLU A 351 -0.45 22.64 -4.08
CA GLU A 351 0.50 22.07 -5.03
C GLU A 351 1.47 21.13 -4.32
N SER A 352 1.92 20.09 -5.03
CA SER A 352 3.05 19.27 -4.60
C SER A 352 4.33 20.12 -4.48
N PHE A 353 5.23 19.76 -3.57
CA PHE A 353 6.57 20.34 -3.50
C PHE A 353 7.44 19.96 -4.69
N GLY A 354 7.33 18.72 -5.19
CA GLY A 354 8.23 18.18 -6.21
C GLY A 354 8.77 16.81 -5.83
N VAL A 355 10.08 16.62 -6.00
CA VAL A 355 10.79 15.48 -5.43
C VAL A 355 10.98 15.71 -3.93
N VAL A 356 10.62 14.74 -3.10
CA VAL A 356 10.80 14.79 -1.64
C VAL A 356 11.72 13.66 -1.17
N GLY A 357 12.60 14.00 -0.24
CA GLY A 357 13.52 13.06 0.39
C GLY A 357 12.96 12.61 1.74
N CYS A 358 12.75 11.31 1.89
CA CYS A 358 12.17 10.73 3.11
C CYS A 358 13.19 9.79 3.74
N ILE A 359 13.51 9.99 5.01
CA ILE A 359 14.51 9.19 5.74
C ILE A 359 13.81 8.52 6.92
N GLY A 360 13.83 7.18 6.94
CA GLY A 360 13.09 6.34 7.87
C GLY A 360 13.90 5.86 9.07
N ALA A 361 13.18 5.46 10.12
CA ALA A 361 13.71 4.81 11.32
C ALA A 361 13.58 3.28 11.24
N TRP A 362 14.10 2.58 12.26
CA TRP A 362 14.15 1.11 12.29
C TRP A 362 13.12 0.43 13.18
N ASN A 363 12.44 1.19 14.05
CA ASN A 363 11.57 0.61 15.07
C ASN A 363 10.19 0.22 14.54
N TYR A 364 9.65 0.97 13.57
CA TYR A 364 8.41 0.65 12.86
C TYR A 364 8.60 0.85 11.33
N PRO A 365 9.45 0.03 10.68
CA PRO A 365 9.89 0.25 9.29
C PRO A 365 8.74 0.41 8.29
N ILE A 366 7.76 -0.50 8.26
CA ILE A 366 6.68 -0.43 7.28
C ILE A 366 5.70 0.70 7.59
N GLN A 367 5.35 0.87 8.87
CA GLN A 367 4.38 1.87 9.31
C GLN A 367 4.88 3.29 9.10
N THR A 368 6.09 3.61 9.57
CA THR A 368 6.67 4.96 9.44
C THR A 368 7.04 5.30 7.99
N ALA A 369 7.40 4.29 7.17
CA ALA A 369 7.51 4.49 5.73
C ALA A 369 6.17 4.92 5.14
N MET A 370 5.08 4.24 5.47
CA MET A 370 3.75 4.57 4.94
C MET A 370 3.25 5.95 5.40
N TRP A 371 3.51 6.33 6.64
CA TRP A 371 3.16 7.65 7.18
C TRP A 371 3.80 8.81 6.40
N LYS A 372 4.92 8.56 5.71
CA LYS A 372 5.56 9.52 4.80
C LYS A 372 5.10 9.33 3.35
N ILE A 373 5.09 8.09 2.87
CA ILE A 373 4.82 7.76 1.46
C ILE A 373 3.39 8.12 1.06
N ALA A 374 2.39 7.68 1.83
CA ALA A 374 0.99 7.88 1.47
C ALA A 374 0.61 9.37 1.32
N PRO A 375 0.82 10.25 2.32
CA PRO A 375 0.45 11.65 2.17
C PRO A 375 1.31 12.39 1.13
N ALA A 376 2.58 12.04 0.95
CA ALA A 376 3.42 12.64 -0.09
C ALA A 376 2.91 12.31 -1.51
N LEU A 377 2.60 11.03 -1.77
CA LEU A 377 2.11 10.57 -3.07
C LEU A 377 0.72 11.12 -3.39
N ILE A 378 -0.21 11.12 -2.43
CA ILE A 378 -1.58 11.64 -2.69
C ILE A 378 -1.55 13.14 -3.00
N CYS A 379 -0.63 13.91 -2.41
CA CYS A 379 -0.39 15.31 -2.73
C CYS A 379 0.32 15.52 -4.09
N GLY A 380 0.80 14.46 -4.75
CA GLY A 380 1.39 14.51 -6.09
C GLY A 380 2.90 14.70 -6.12
N ASN A 381 3.58 14.47 -4.99
CA ASN A 381 5.03 14.45 -4.93
C ASN A 381 5.59 13.15 -5.50
N THR A 382 6.86 13.16 -5.89
CA THR A 382 7.66 11.94 -6.12
C THR A 382 8.68 11.77 -5.02
N ILE A 383 9.07 10.55 -4.71
CA ILE A 383 9.75 10.23 -3.46
C ILE A 383 11.07 9.51 -3.72
N VAL A 384 12.11 9.94 -2.99
CA VAL A 384 13.30 9.15 -2.72
C VAL A 384 13.31 8.82 -1.23
N TYR A 385 13.00 7.56 -0.90
CA TYR A 385 12.92 7.06 0.46
C TYR A 385 14.20 6.28 0.81
N LYS A 386 14.81 6.59 1.95
CA LYS A 386 15.96 5.88 2.51
C LYS A 386 15.54 5.21 3.83
N PRO A 387 15.32 3.88 3.89
CA PRO A 387 15.07 3.20 5.14
C PRO A 387 16.30 3.22 6.06
N SER A 388 16.11 2.79 7.29
CA SER A 388 17.25 2.43 8.14
C SER A 388 17.97 1.22 7.55
N PRO A 389 19.33 1.19 7.54
CA PRO A 389 20.07 0.01 7.13
C PRO A 389 19.87 -1.18 8.07
N LEU A 390 19.33 -0.98 9.28
CA LEU A 390 19.00 -2.06 10.21
C LEU A 390 17.73 -2.82 9.82
N THR A 391 16.84 -2.19 9.03
CA THR A 391 15.51 -2.75 8.71
C THR A 391 15.03 -2.34 7.30
N PRO A 392 15.71 -2.81 6.24
CA PRO A 392 15.44 -2.37 4.88
C PRO A 392 14.30 -3.13 4.18
N MET A 393 13.87 -4.27 4.70
CA MET A 393 13.14 -5.27 3.92
C MET A 393 11.72 -4.83 3.56
N THR A 394 10.91 -4.49 4.56
CA THR A 394 9.47 -4.22 4.36
C THR A 394 9.23 -2.86 3.70
N SER A 395 10.10 -1.89 3.95
CA SER A 395 10.12 -0.64 3.19
C SER A 395 10.33 -0.91 1.69
N THR A 396 11.31 -1.75 1.33
CA THR A 396 11.54 -2.13 -0.07
C THR A 396 10.33 -2.86 -0.67
N LEU A 397 9.70 -3.74 0.10
CA LEU A 397 8.49 -4.44 -0.30
C LEU A 397 7.33 -3.49 -0.61
N LEU A 398 7.19 -2.36 0.12
CA LEU A 398 6.20 -1.34 -0.23
C LEU A 398 6.39 -0.84 -1.66
N GLY A 399 7.63 -0.63 -2.11
CA GLY A 399 7.93 -0.26 -3.51
C GLY A 399 7.32 -1.25 -4.51
N LEU A 400 7.54 -2.55 -4.29
CA LEU A 400 6.96 -3.61 -5.12
C LEU A 400 5.43 -3.61 -5.08
N ILE A 401 4.83 -3.42 -3.90
CA ILE A 401 3.37 -3.36 -3.74
C ILE A 401 2.77 -2.16 -4.48
N PHE A 402 3.40 -0.99 -4.39
CA PHE A 402 2.97 0.21 -5.12
C PHE A 402 3.08 0.02 -6.64
N ALA A 403 4.21 -0.52 -7.13
CA ALA A 403 4.38 -0.84 -8.54
C ALA A 403 3.31 -1.81 -9.05
N HIS A 404 3.09 -2.91 -8.32
CA HIS A 404 2.07 -3.90 -8.63
C HIS A 404 0.65 -3.31 -8.60
N SER A 405 0.42 -2.30 -7.76
CA SER A 405 -0.86 -1.58 -7.66
C SER A 405 -1.08 -0.56 -8.79
N GLY A 406 -0.08 -0.35 -9.64
CA GLY A 406 -0.15 0.55 -10.81
C GLY A 406 0.48 1.92 -10.60
N LEU A 407 1.32 2.10 -9.57
CA LEU A 407 2.08 3.35 -9.42
C LEU A 407 3.03 3.54 -10.62
N PRO A 408 3.07 4.71 -11.29
CA PRO A 408 3.97 4.94 -12.40
C PRO A 408 5.45 4.82 -12.01
N ALA A 409 6.27 4.37 -12.95
CA ALA A 409 7.71 4.22 -12.72
C ALA A 409 8.36 5.55 -12.31
N GLY A 410 9.26 5.48 -11.33
CA GLY A 410 10.04 6.62 -10.84
C GLY A 410 9.31 7.49 -9.83
N VAL A 411 8.01 7.27 -9.59
CA VAL A 411 7.24 8.06 -8.61
C VAL A 411 7.64 7.75 -7.18
N LEU A 412 7.88 6.47 -6.87
CA LEU A 412 8.44 6.02 -5.59
C LEU A 412 9.76 5.30 -5.87
N ASN A 413 10.84 5.75 -5.23
CA ASN A 413 12.14 5.11 -5.28
C ASN A 413 12.62 4.88 -3.85
N ILE A 414 13.13 3.70 -3.56
CA ILE A 414 13.57 3.27 -2.24
C ILE A 414 15.03 2.84 -2.38
N ILE A 415 15.95 3.58 -1.77
CA ILE A 415 17.38 3.36 -1.92
C ILE A 415 18.04 3.10 -0.57
N GLN A 416 18.93 2.13 -0.55
CA GLN A 416 19.66 1.71 0.63
C GLN A 416 20.90 2.57 0.81
N GLY A 417 21.25 2.78 2.07
CA GLY A 417 22.36 3.65 2.43
C GLY A 417 22.38 4.02 3.89
N ASP A 418 23.45 4.70 4.28
CA ASP A 418 23.71 5.13 5.65
C ASP A 418 23.54 6.66 5.79
N ALA A 419 24.36 7.27 6.65
CA ALA A 419 24.40 8.71 6.85
C ALA A 419 24.89 9.47 5.60
N GLU A 420 25.82 8.91 4.82
CA GLU A 420 26.33 9.56 3.62
C GLU A 420 25.23 9.67 2.56
N THR A 421 24.49 8.58 2.34
CA THR A 421 23.34 8.57 1.42
C THR A 421 22.27 9.58 1.85
N ALA A 422 21.96 9.67 3.16
CA ALA A 422 21.04 10.68 3.69
C ALA A 422 21.55 12.10 3.45
N GLU A 423 22.85 12.34 3.63
CA GLU A 423 23.47 13.64 3.35
C GLU A 423 23.37 14.01 1.86
N GLN A 424 23.62 13.06 0.95
CA GLN A 424 23.46 13.31 -0.49
C GLN A 424 22.02 13.66 -0.87
N ILE A 425 21.02 12.99 -0.30
CA ILE A 425 19.60 13.34 -0.51
C ILE A 425 19.32 14.77 0.00
N CYS A 426 19.80 15.10 1.19
CA CYS A 426 19.59 16.43 1.79
C CYS A 426 20.28 17.54 1.01
N LEU A 427 21.44 17.29 0.41
CA LEU A 427 22.21 18.28 -0.35
C LEU A 427 21.79 18.42 -1.83
N ASN A 428 21.01 17.47 -2.37
CA ASN A 428 20.62 17.50 -3.78
C ASN A 428 19.58 18.60 -4.06
N GLU A 429 19.87 19.53 -4.97
CA GLU A 429 19.05 20.72 -5.24
C GLU A 429 17.66 20.43 -5.83
N ASP A 430 17.49 19.24 -6.44
CA ASP A 430 16.20 18.82 -7.00
C ASP A 430 15.24 18.26 -5.94
N VAL A 431 15.75 17.90 -4.75
CA VAL A 431 14.91 17.53 -3.60
C VAL A 431 14.38 18.80 -2.92
N LYS A 432 13.05 18.97 -2.91
CA LYS A 432 12.37 20.20 -2.48
C LYS A 432 11.86 20.19 -1.05
N LYS A 433 11.77 19.02 -0.40
CA LYS A 433 11.39 18.86 1.00
C LYS A 433 12.08 17.64 1.59
N ILE A 434 12.42 17.69 2.88
CA ILE A 434 12.90 16.53 3.65
C ILE A 434 11.88 16.12 4.72
N SER A 435 11.71 14.82 4.94
CA SER A 435 11.04 14.28 6.12
C SER A 435 11.95 13.26 6.80
N PHE A 436 12.14 13.38 8.11
CA PHE A 436 13.03 12.53 8.88
C PHE A 436 12.36 12.08 10.18
N THR A 437 12.48 10.79 10.46
CA THR A 437 12.19 10.20 11.78
C THR A 437 13.45 9.55 12.31
N GLY A 438 13.84 9.86 13.55
CA GLY A 438 15.02 9.27 14.18
C GLY A 438 15.50 10.07 15.39
N SER A 439 16.81 10.08 15.67
CA SER A 439 17.33 10.76 16.86
C SER A 439 17.42 12.27 16.70
N LEU A 440 17.30 13.00 17.82
CA LEU A 440 17.54 14.45 17.89
C LEU A 440 18.89 14.88 17.30
N LYS A 441 19.96 14.13 17.57
CA LYS A 441 21.31 14.44 17.06
C LYS A 441 21.34 14.41 15.53
N THR A 442 20.77 13.37 14.93
CA THR A 442 20.69 13.24 13.47
C THR A 442 19.74 14.26 12.87
N GLY A 443 18.59 14.53 13.51
CA GLY A 443 17.64 15.54 13.07
C GLY A 443 18.26 16.94 12.96
N ARG A 444 19.04 17.36 13.97
CA ARG A 444 19.80 18.63 13.92
C ARG A 444 20.76 18.68 12.73
N ARG A 445 21.49 17.60 12.47
CA ARG A 445 22.40 17.51 11.31
C ARG A 445 21.63 17.61 9.99
N ILE A 446 20.49 16.92 9.86
CA ILE A 446 19.65 17.00 8.67
C ILE A 446 19.12 18.42 8.46
N LEU A 447 18.67 19.11 9.52
CA LEU A 447 18.22 20.50 9.42
C LEU A 447 19.34 21.44 8.93
N GLN A 448 20.56 21.29 9.44
CA GLN A 448 21.72 22.05 8.95
C GLN A 448 21.98 21.80 7.46
N LEU A 449 21.83 20.55 7.01
CA LEU A 449 21.97 20.20 5.59
C LEU A 449 20.82 20.78 4.74
N CYS A 450 19.60 20.81 5.28
CA CYS A 450 18.43 21.36 4.61
C CYS A 450 18.50 22.88 4.37
N SER A 451 19.40 23.59 5.05
CA SER A 451 19.63 25.02 4.89
C SER A 451 21.01 25.37 4.29
N SER A 452 21.88 24.38 4.02
CA SER A 452 23.29 24.65 3.67
C SER A 452 23.50 25.07 2.22
N LYS A 453 22.71 24.52 1.29
CA LYS A 453 22.74 24.86 -0.15
C LYS A 453 21.46 25.50 -0.65
N MET A 454 20.33 25.03 -0.15
CA MET A 454 18.97 25.50 -0.45
C MET A 454 18.25 25.70 0.87
N ILE A 455 17.12 26.41 0.88
CA ILE A 455 16.21 26.45 2.04
C ILE A 455 15.09 25.45 1.79
N LYS A 456 15.19 24.26 2.38
CA LYS A 456 14.20 23.19 2.21
C LYS A 456 13.28 23.11 3.43
N PRO A 457 11.94 23.11 3.26
CA PRO A 457 11.04 22.76 4.34
C PRO A 457 11.34 21.33 4.82
N ALA A 458 11.15 21.11 6.12
CA ALA A 458 11.38 19.82 6.76
C ALA A 458 10.18 19.38 7.60
N THR A 459 10.04 18.07 7.81
CA THR A 459 9.20 17.47 8.86
C THR A 459 10.09 16.58 9.70
N MET A 460 10.04 16.74 11.02
CA MET A 460 11.00 16.14 11.96
C MET A 460 10.25 15.45 13.09
N GLU A 461 10.51 14.15 13.29
CA GLU A 461 10.03 13.34 14.40
C GLU A 461 11.23 12.75 15.15
N LEU A 462 11.56 13.30 16.33
CA LEU A 462 12.89 13.20 16.93
C LEU A 462 12.98 12.48 18.28
N GLY A 463 11.98 11.65 18.60
CA GLY A 463 11.90 10.92 19.87
C GLY A 463 11.36 11.75 21.02
N GLY A 464 11.36 11.17 22.22
CA GLY A 464 10.76 11.79 23.39
C GLY A 464 11.29 11.31 24.74
N LYS A 465 10.94 12.06 25.78
CA LYS A 465 11.07 11.64 27.17
C LYS A 465 9.74 11.89 27.88
N GLY A 466 8.74 11.09 27.48
CA GLY A 466 7.36 11.23 27.92
C GLY A 466 7.15 10.81 29.37
N SER A 467 6.02 11.25 29.90
CA SER A 467 5.58 10.99 31.28
C SER A 467 4.16 10.43 31.27
N LEU A 468 3.89 9.46 32.14
CA LEU A 468 2.54 8.94 32.42
C LEU A 468 2.25 9.24 33.88
N VAL A 469 1.31 10.14 34.15
CA VAL A 469 0.92 10.57 35.49
C VAL A 469 -0.28 9.77 35.97
N ILE A 470 -0.16 9.08 37.10
CA ILE A 470 -1.20 8.22 37.65
C ILE A 470 -1.62 8.78 39.01
N PHE A 471 -2.84 9.31 39.08
CA PHE A 471 -3.42 9.90 40.29
C PHE A 471 -4.02 8.85 41.22
N GLU A 472 -4.29 9.25 42.46
CA GLU A 472 -4.79 8.40 43.54
C GLU A 472 -6.15 7.74 43.27
N ASP A 473 -6.94 8.29 42.35
CA ASP A 473 -8.27 7.79 41.99
C ASP A 473 -8.25 6.89 40.73
N ALA A 474 -7.07 6.61 40.20
CA ALA A 474 -6.89 5.71 39.06
C ALA A 474 -7.30 4.28 39.42
N ASP A 475 -7.95 3.59 38.47
CA ASP A 475 -8.05 2.13 38.54
C ASP A 475 -6.65 1.52 38.40
N ILE A 476 -6.11 0.98 39.50
CA ILE A 476 -4.70 0.55 39.59
C ILE A 476 -4.39 -0.54 38.57
N GLU A 477 -5.32 -1.45 38.30
CA GLU A 477 -5.13 -2.49 37.30
C GLU A 477 -4.98 -1.91 35.89
N SER A 478 -5.91 -1.05 35.48
CA SER A 478 -5.87 -0.40 34.17
C SER A 478 -4.67 0.53 34.03
N ALA A 479 -4.33 1.29 35.08
CA ALA A 479 -3.16 2.15 35.10
C ALA A 479 -1.86 1.33 34.98
N THR A 480 -1.80 0.16 35.62
CA THR A 480 -0.67 -0.78 35.47
C THR A 480 -0.58 -1.29 34.03
N ASN A 481 -1.69 -1.75 33.43
CA ASN A 481 -1.69 -2.21 32.04
C ASN A 481 -1.27 -1.09 31.07
N CYS A 482 -1.71 0.14 31.32
CA CYS A 482 -1.31 1.33 30.59
C CYS A 482 0.20 1.59 30.70
N ALA A 483 0.76 1.54 31.91
CA ALA A 483 2.20 1.72 32.14
C ALA A 483 3.04 0.64 31.43
N LEU A 484 2.62 -0.63 31.46
CA LEU A 484 3.27 -1.71 30.71
C LEU A 484 3.27 -1.45 29.21
N MET A 485 2.12 -1.04 28.64
CA MET A 485 2.00 -0.68 27.22
C MET A 485 2.88 0.53 26.85
N ALA A 486 2.96 1.52 27.72
CA ALA A 486 3.72 2.76 27.51
C ALA A 486 5.26 2.58 27.63
N ASN A 487 5.74 1.40 28.05
CA ASN A 487 7.16 1.17 28.35
C ASN A 487 7.74 -0.10 27.71
N PHE A 488 6.95 -1.16 27.56
CA PHE A 488 7.48 -2.47 27.15
C PHE A 488 6.96 -2.95 25.79
N TYR A 489 5.89 -2.35 25.25
CA TYR A 489 5.43 -2.62 23.88
C TYR A 489 6.56 -2.37 22.86
N SER A 490 6.75 -3.26 21.89
CA SER A 490 7.89 -3.22 20.96
C SER A 490 9.26 -3.15 21.66
N GLN A 491 9.43 -3.88 22.77
CA GLN A 491 10.62 -3.87 23.63
C GLN A 491 11.02 -2.45 24.08
N GLY A 492 10.05 -1.55 24.24
CA GLY A 492 10.30 -0.17 24.64
C GLY A 492 10.96 0.71 23.55
N GLN A 493 11.07 0.24 22.32
CA GLN A 493 11.66 0.95 21.18
C GLN A 493 10.60 1.82 20.47
N VAL A 494 9.89 2.66 21.21
CA VAL A 494 8.79 3.51 20.70
C VAL A 494 9.04 4.95 21.11
N CYS A 495 8.95 5.89 20.15
CA CYS A 495 9.24 7.30 20.39
C CYS A 495 8.28 7.96 21.38
N SER A 496 7.01 7.56 21.39
CA SER A 496 5.98 8.11 22.27
C SER A 496 6.04 7.58 23.71
N ASN A 497 6.91 6.63 24.02
CA ASN A 497 6.92 5.96 25.33
C ASN A 497 7.02 6.94 26.52
N ALA A 498 6.21 6.67 27.54
CA ALA A 498 6.24 7.39 28.80
C ALA A 498 7.16 6.68 29.80
N SER A 499 8.47 6.82 29.58
CA SER A 499 9.48 6.20 30.44
C SER A 499 9.52 6.77 31.87
N LYS A 500 8.99 7.98 32.10
CA LYS A 500 8.74 8.52 33.44
C LYS A 500 7.31 8.17 33.87
N VAL A 501 7.13 7.14 34.69
CA VAL A 501 5.83 6.79 35.27
C VAL A 501 5.72 7.46 36.63
N LEU A 502 4.94 8.53 36.69
CA LEU A 502 4.68 9.33 37.88
C LEU A 502 3.49 8.74 38.62
N VAL A 503 3.67 8.35 39.88
CA VAL A 503 2.63 7.65 40.65
C VAL A 503 2.36 8.40 41.95
N HIS A 504 1.09 8.68 42.23
CA HIS A 504 0.71 9.36 43.47
C HIS A 504 1.09 8.51 44.70
N THR A 505 1.67 9.14 45.72
CA THR A 505 2.22 8.45 46.91
C THR A 505 1.23 7.55 47.62
N SER A 506 -0.07 7.88 47.60
CA SER A 506 -1.13 7.08 48.25
C SER A 506 -1.38 5.70 47.62
N ILE A 507 -1.00 5.48 46.36
CA ILE A 507 -1.17 4.21 45.64
C ILE A 507 0.16 3.60 45.19
N LEU A 508 1.29 4.22 45.56
CA LEU A 508 2.62 3.87 45.08
C LEU A 508 2.99 2.42 45.38
N GLU A 509 2.75 1.94 46.60
CA GLU A 509 3.10 0.58 47.02
C GLU A 509 2.30 -0.46 46.23
N GLU A 510 0.97 -0.33 46.22
CA GLU A 510 0.07 -1.25 45.51
C GLU A 510 0.35 -1.29 43.99
N PHE A 511 0.53 -0.11 43.38
CA PHE A 511 0.90 -0.01 41.96
C PHE A 511 2.25 -0.69 41.69
N THR A 512 3.26 -0.42 42.53
CA THR A 512 4.62 -0.95 42.36
C THR A 512 4.64 -2.47 42.46
N GLU A 513 3.96 -3.05 43.44
CA GLU A 513 3.82 -4.50 43.57
C GLU A 513 3.15 -5.11 42.34
N MET A 514 2.05 -4.51 41.87
CA MET A 514 1.30 -5.03 40.74
C MET A 514 2.10 -4.95 39.43
N VAL A 515 2.73 -3.82 39.13
CA VAL A 515 3.50 -3.63 37.90
C VAL A 515 4.73 -4.54 37.86
N VAL A 516 5.43 -4.71 38.99
CA VAL A 516 6.56 -5.66 39.09
C VAL A 516 6.07 -7.10 38.90
N SER A 517 4.96 -7.48 39.52
CA SER A 517 4.38 -8.82 39.39
C SER A 517 3.98 -9.14 37.95
N LYS A 518 3.30 -8.22 37.26
CA LYS A 518 2.91 -8.39 35.85
C LYS A 518 4.13 -8.40 34.92
N THR A 519 5.13 -7.56 35.19
CA THR A 519 6.37 -7.51 34.39
C THR A 519 7.15 -8.82 34.47
N LYS A 520 7.30 -9.41 35.66
CA LYS A 520 7.98 -10.71 35.85
C LYS A 520 7.28 -11.89 35.13
N LYS A 521 5.99 -11.75 34.80
CA LYS A 521 5.22 -12.77 34.07
C LYS A 521 5.30 -12.62 32.55
N MET A 522 5.95 -11.58 32.03
CA MET A 522 6.09 -11.39 30.59
C MET A 522 6.98 -12.47 29.96
N VAL A 523 6.54 -13.01 28.82
CA VAL A 523 7.28 -14.04 28.08
C VAL A 523 8.27 -13.37 27.14
N ILE A 524 9.55 -13.47 27.48
CA ILE A 524 10.67 -13.08 26.61
C ILE A 524 11.00 -14.30 25.75
N GLY A 525 10.96 -14.17 24.42
CA GLY A 525 11.05 -15.35 23.57
C GLY A 525 11.27 -15.08 22.10
N ASP A 526 11.03 -16.12 21.30
CA ASP A 526 11.09 -16.04 19.85
C ASP A 526 10.03 -15.04 19.35
N PRO A 527 10.42 -13.93 18.68
CA PRO A 527 9.45 -12.97 18.17
C PRO A 527 8.43 -13.56 17.19
N LEU A 528 8.70 -14.71 16.57
CA LEU A 528 7.77 -15.41 15.69
C LEU A 528 6.78 -16.33 16.44
N ASP A 529 6.91 -16.51 17.74
CA ASP A 529 5.96 -17.23 18.58
C ASP A 529 4.87 -16.25 19.08
N GLU A 530 3.60 -16.57 18.84
CA GLU A 530 2.46 -15.75 19.23
C GLU A 530 2.34 -15.58 20.77
N LYS A 531 3.00 -16.44 21.55
CA LYS A 531 3.04 -16.33 23.02
C LYS A 531 4.09 -15.34 23.54
N THR A 532 4.97 -14.83 22.68
CA THR A 532 6.02 -13.90 23.09
C THR A 532 5.44 -12.51 23.30
N HIS A 533 5.70 -11.93 24.47
CA HIS A 533 5.35 -10.56 24.82
C HIS A 533 6.51 -9.58 24.56
N VAL A 534 7.76 -10.05 24.70
CA VAL A 534 8.97 -9.23 24.55
C VAL A 534 9.93 -9.94 23.62
N GLY A 535 10.16 -9.35 22.45
CA GLY A 535 11.07 -9.85 21.42
C GLY A 535 12.52 -9.37 21.59
N ALA A 536 13.25 -9.31 20.49
CA ALA A 536 14.65 -8.87 20.46
C ALA A 536 14.78 -7.36 20.25
N SER A 537 15.79 -6.74 20.87
CA SER A 537 16.23 -5.39 20.54
C SER A 537 16.88 -5.36 19.17
N ILE A 538 16.79 -4.24 18.45
CA ILE A 538 17.17 -4.15 17.03
C ILE A 538 18.63 -4.55 16.73
N SER A 539 19.56 -4.28 17.63
CA SER A 539 20.98 -4.58 17.42
C SER A 539 21.69 -4.83 18.74
N ALA A 540 22.82 -5.55 18.68
CA ALA A 540 23.68 -5.75 19.84
C ALA A 540 24.19 -4.41 20.41
N GLU A 541 24.53 -3.44 19.55
CA GLU A 541 24.96 -2.10 19.98
C GLU A 541 23.84 -1.37 20.74
N HIS A 542 22.60 -1.41 20.23
CA HIS A 542 21.46 -0.80 20.89
C HIS A 542 21.17 -1.47 22.24
N LEU A 543 21.20 -2.80 22.28
CA LEU A 543 21.03 -3.59 23.50
C LEU A 543 22.06 -3.21 24.58
N GLN A 544 23.33 -3.07 24.20
CA GLN A 544 24.40 -2.65 25.10
C GLN A 544 24.21 -1.21 25.60
N ASN A 545 23.74 -0.30 24.74
CA ASN A 545 23.43 1.07 25.13
C ASN A 545 22.29 1.12 26.16
N VAL A 546 21.24 0.31 25.98
CA VAL A 546 20.15 0.19 26.97
C VAL A 546 20.68 -0.35 28.29
N LYS A 547 21.48 -1.42 28.27
CA LYS A 547 22.10 -1.97 29.50
C LYS A 547 22.94 -0.93 30.22
N LYS A 548 23.71 -0.13 29.46
CA LYS A 548 24.51 0.96 30.03
C LYS A 548 23.66 2.02 30.72
N PHE A 549 22.49 2.38 30.17
CA PHE A 549 21.58 3.31 30.86
C PHE A 549 21.11 2.76 32.21
N ILE A 550 20.84 1.46 32.28
CA ILE A 550 20.44 0.78 33.53
C ILE A 550 21.60 0.81 34.53
N ASP A 551 22.81 0.43 34.10
CA ASP A 551 23.99 0.37 34.95
C ASP A 551 24.45 1.75 35.45
N ASP A 552 24.41 2.75 34.58
CA ASP A 552 24.69 4.15 34.93
C ASP A 552 23.66 4.63 35.97
N ALA A 553 22.37 4.32 35.79
CA ALA A 553 21.32 4.72 36.75
C ALA A 553 21.51 4.07 38.13
N VAL A 554 21.88 2.79 38.18
CA VAL A 554 22.17 2.08 39.45
C VAL A 554 23.40 2.68 40.13
N THR A 555 24.44 3.02 39.34
CA THR A 555 25.63 3.72 39.85
C THR A 555 25.27 5.10 40.44
N ASP A 556 24.31 5.78 39.83
CA ASP A 556 23.77 7.07 40.28
C ASP A 556 22.78 6.96 41.46
N GLY A 557 22.55 5.75 41.99
CA GLY A 557 21.75 5.49 43.20
C GLY A 557 20.35 4.92 42.95
N ALA A 558 19.96 4.67 41.69
CA ALA A 558 18.67 4.04 41.39
C ALA A 558 18.64 2.59 41.88
N ARG A 559 17.45 2.12 42.25
CA ARG A 559 17.21 0.74 42.65
C ARG A 559 16.47 -0.02 41.56
N VAL A 560 16.97 -1.22 41.23
CA VAL A 560 16.31 -2.15 40.31
C VAL A 560 15.24 -2.94 41.06
N LEU A 561 13.98 -2.81 40.64
CA LEU A 561 12.86 -3.59 41.19
C LEU A 561 12.71 -4.95 40.49
N CYS A 562 13.00 -5.01 39.19
CA CYS A 562 13.13 -6.24 38.42
C CYS A 562 13.82 -6.01 37.07
N GLY A 563 14.35 -7.09 36.47
CA GLY A 563 14.84 -7.15 35.10
C GLY A 563 16.10 -6.32 34.82
N GLY A 564 16.33 -5.98 33.55
CA GLY A 564 17.55 -5.31 33.09
C GLY A 564 18.74 -6.24 32.80
N GLU A 565 18.54 -7.55 32.94
CA GLU A 565 19.54 -8.57 32.62
C GLU A 565 19.46 -9.01 31.17
N PHE A 566 20.61 -9.34 30.56
CA PHE A 566 20.63 -10.04 29.27
C PHE A 566 19.99 -11.42 29.42
N VAL A 567 19.23 -11.84 28.40
CA VAL A 567 18.48 -13.10 28.42
C VAL A 567 18.88 -13.98 27.23
N ILE A 568 18.95 -15.29 27.44
CA ILE A 568 19.02 -16.29 26.37
C ILE A 568 17.72 -17.08 26.43
N PRO A 569 16.69 -16.75 25.61
CA PRO A 569 15.38 -17.39 25.76
C PRO A 569 15.37 -18.87 25.39
N SER A 570 16.25 -19.29 24.46
CA SER A 570 16.48 -20.69 24.13
C SER A 570 17.81 -20.87 23.37
N GLU A 571 18.29 -22.11 23.24
CA GLU A 571 19.52 -22.43 22.50
C GLU A 571 19.47 -21.95 21.03
N LYS A 572 18.29 -21.96 20.40
CA LYS A 572 18.10 -21.48 19.01
C LYS A 572 18.25 -19.96 18.88
N LEU A 573 18.18 -19.24 20.00
CA LEU A 573 18.16 -17.78 20.07
C LEU A 573 19.39 -17.21 20.81
N LYS A 574 20.40 -18.05 21.13
CA LYS A 574 21.59 -17.66 21.91
C LYS A 574 22.41 -16.51 21.35
N ASN A 575 22.28 -16.25 20.04
CA ASN A 575 22.97 -15.17 19.34
C ASN A 575 22.05 -13.97 19.05
N GLY A 576 20.79 -14.01 19.50
CA GLY A 576 19.88 -12.87 19.39
C GLY A 576 20.08 -11.86 20.50
N PHE A 577 19.39 -10.71 20.39
CA PHE A 577 19.64 -9.55 21.23
C PHE A 577 18.50 -9.33 22.24
N TYR A 578 18.55 -10.00 23.38
CA TYR A 578 17.46 -9.96 24.36
C TYR A 578 17.89 -9.38 25.70
N ILE A 579 17.04 -8.52 26.26
CA ILE A 579 17.15 -7.97 27.62
C ILE A 579 15.78 -8.07 28.30
N SER A 580 15.78 -8.37 29.58
CA SER A 580 14.54 -8.42 30.38
C SER A 580 14.00 -7.01 30.67
N PRO A 581 12.67 -6.78 30.62
CA PRO A 581 12.08 -5.50 30.97
C PRO A 581 12.48 -5.03 32.37
N CYS A 582 13.02 -3.82 32.46
CA CYS A 582 13.60 -3.26 33.67
C CYS A 582 12.65 -2.24 34.31
N ILE A 583 12.48 -2.31 35.62
CA ILE A 583 11.81 -1.26 36.40
C ILE A 583 12.82 -0.69 37.40
N LEU A 584 13.03 0.62 37.31
CA LEU A 584 13.88 1.40 38.20
C LEU A 584 13.02 2.29 39.09
N THR A 585 13.45 2.46 40.34
CA THR A 585 12.93 3.48 41.26
C THR A 585 14.10 4.19 41.93
N ASP A 586 13.82 5.20 42.77
CA ASP A 586 14.84 6.01 43.44
C ASP A 586 15.81 6.66 42.43
N VAL A 587 15.33 7.00 41.23
CA VAL A 587 16.16 7.49 40.13
C VAL A 587 16.54 8.94 40.37
N ASN A 588 17.84 9.22 40.34
CA ASN A 588 18.36 10.59 40.46
C ASN A 588 17.87 11.47 39.29
N PRO A 589 17.16 12.60 39.54
CA PRO A 589 16.68 13.51 38.49
C PRO A 589 17.81 14.11 37.62
N SER A 590 19.04 14.13 38.13
CA SER A 590 20.20 14.58 37.37
C SER A 590 20.80 13.52 36.43
N SER A 591 20.43 12.25 36.59
CA SER A 591 20.96 11.12 35.82
C SER A 591 20.56 11.18 34.34
N ARG A 592 21.34 10.48 33.52
CA ARG A 592 21.02 10.33 32.08
C ARG A 592 19.74 9.54 31.86
N ALA A 593 19.48 8.52 32.67
CA ALA A 593 18.25 7.73 32.57
C ALA A 593 16.99 8.59 32.77
N TYR A 594 17.05 9.60 33.64
CA TYR A 594 15.95 10.54 33.85
C TYR A 594 15.79 11.56 32.71
N LYS A 595 16.88 12.09 32.16
CA LYS A 595 16.86 13.21 31.20
C LYS A 595 16.82 12.81 29.73
N ASP A 596 17.44 11.68 29.37
CA ASP A 596 17.59 11.23 28.00
C ASP A 596 16.66 10.06 27.65
N GLU A 597 16.37 9.92 26.36
CA GLU A 597 15.62 8.79 25.82
C GLU A 597 16.49 7.52 25.86
N ILE A 598 16.01 6.49 26.55
CA ILE A 598 16.69 5.18 26.67
C ILE A 598 16.37 4.30 25.45
N PHE A 599 15.12 4.39 24.96
CA PHE A 599 14.62 3.67 23.79
C PHE A 599 14.74 2.14 23.89
N GLY A 600 14.53 1.59 25.09
CA GLY A 600 14.51 0.17 25.40
C GLY A 600 13.48 -0.12 26.49
N PRO A 601 13.34 -1.38 26.94
CA PRO A 601 12.26 -1.78 27.83
C PRO A 601 12.59 -1.41 29.28
N VAL A 602 12.61 -0.11 29.59
CA VAL A 602 12.99 0.45 30.90
C VAL A 602 11.94 1.46 31.35
N MET A 603 11.33 1.19 32.51
CA MET A 603 10.35 2.05 33.18
C MET A 603 10.98 2.69 34.42
N LEU A 604 10.77 3.99 34.61
CA LEU A 604 11.14 4.69 35.84
C LEU A 604 9.87 4.97 36.65
N ILE A 605 9.80 4.50 37.90
CA ILE A 605 8.73 4.85 38.85
C ILE A 605 9.20 6.04 39.68
N ILE A 606 8.48 7.15 39.59
CA ILE A 606 8.78 8.41 40.27
C ILE A 606 7.56 8.79 41.12
N PRO A 607 7.67 8.89 42.46
CA PRO A 607 6.55 9.28 43.30
C PRO A 607 6.27 10.78 43.20
N PHE A 608 5.00 11.17 43.38
CA PHE A 608 4.58 12.57 43.57
C PHE A 608 3.45 12.65 44.60
N SER A 609 3.24 13.82 45.21
CA SER A 609 2.19 14.04 46.22
C SER A 609 1.22 15.16 45.88
N THR A 610 1.58 16.06 44.95
CA THR A 610 0.66 17.12 44.50
C THR A 610 0.54 17.16 42.99
N LYS A 611 -0.60 17.67 42.53
CA LYS A 611 -0.87 17.87 41.11
C LYS A 611 0.15 18.83 40.48
N GLU A 612 0.53 19.88 41.21
CA GLU A 612 1.52 20.87 40.78
C GLU A 612 2.91 20.24 40.61
N GLU A 613 3.35 19.41 41.56
CA GLU A 613 4.61 18.66 41.47
C GLU A 613 4.60 17.69 40.27
N ALA A 614 3.52 16.94 40.07
CA ALA A 614 3.38 16.04 38.93
C ALA A 614 3.49 16.78 37.59
N MET A 615 2.89 17.96 37.49
CA MET A 615 2.96 18.80 36.29
C MET A 615 4.39 19.28 36.02
N GLU A 616 5.08 19.76 37.05
CA GLU A 616 6.47 20.21 36.96
C GLU A 616 7.37 19.07 36.47
N ILE A 617 7.30 17.91 37.11
CA ILE A 617 8.09 16.74 36.72
C ILE A 617 7.72 16.26 35.31
N ALA A 618 6.43 16.27 34.95
CA ALA A 618 5.98 15.82 33.64
C ALA A 618 6.60 16.66 32.51
N ASN A 619 6.57 17.99 32.67
CA ASN A 619 7.12 18.97 31.73
C ASN A 619 8.63 19.19 31.87
N GLU A 620 9.30 18.60 32.87
CA GLU A 620 10.76 18.63 33.02
C GLU A 620 11.45 17.77 31.94
N SER A 621 11.47 18.28 30.72
CA SER A 621 12.05 17.65 29.54
C SER A 621 12.31 18.68 28.45
N LYS A 622 13.40 18.50 27.69
CA LYS A 622 13.63 19.26 26.44
C LYS A 622 12.73 18.79 25.29
N PHE A 623 12.17 17.59 25.42
CA PHE A 623 11.31 16.94 24.44
C PHE A 623 9.84 17.30 24.69
N GLY A 624 8.98 17.03 23.71
CA GLY A 624 7.54 17.28 23.79
C GLY A 624 6.78 16.44 22.77
N LEU A 625 7.02 15.12 22.74
CA LEU A 625 6.34 14.23 21.80
C LEU A 625 4.99 13.80 22.34
N ALA A 626 5.00 13.02 23.43
CA ALA A 626 3.78 12.52 24.05
C ALA A 626 3.87 12.47 25.58
N HIS A 627 2.75 12.79 26.23
CA HIS A 627 2.51 12.61 27.66
C HIS A 627 1.17 11.90 27.89
N GLY A 628 0.98 11.36 29.10
CA GLY A 628 -0.25 10.70 29.50
C GLY A 628 -0.66 11.06 30.92
N VAL A 629 -1.96 11.09 31.17
CA VAL A 629 -2.55 11.22 32.52
C VAL A 629 -3.61 10.15 32.73
N PHE A 630 -3.64 9.55 33.91
CA PHE A 630 -4.56 8.49 34.30
C PHE A 630 -5.28 8.90 35.60
N THR A 631 -6.56 9.26 35.48
CA THR A 631 -7.43 9.74 36.56
C THR A 631 -8.89 9.74 36.09
N ASN A 632 -9.83 9.61 37.03
CA ASN A 632 -11.27 9.75 36.78
C ASN A 632 -11.78 11.18 37.10
N LYS A 633 -10.93 12.04 37.68
CA LYS A 633 -11.24 13.44 37.98
C LYS A 633 -11.12 14.33 36.73
N LEU A 634 -12.26 14.68 36.14
CA LEU A 634 -12.33 15.48 34.91
C LEU A 634 -11.66 16.86 35.03
N ASP A 635 -11.73 17.49 36.20
CA ASP A 635 -11.06 18.77 36.45
C ASP A 635 -9.53 18.65 36.37
N ILE A 636 -8.96 17.55 36.84
CA ILE A 636 -7.53 17.23 36.70
C ILE A 636 -7.21 16.95 35.23
N VAL A 637 -8.02 16.15 34.53
CA VAL A 637 -7.84 15.85 33.11
C VAL A 637 -7.71 17.13 32.28
N HIS A 638 -8.63 18.08 32.43
CA HIS A 638 -8.59 19.33 31.67
C HIS A 638 -7.35 20.17 31.99
N GLN A 639 -6.96 20.27 33.26
CA GLN A 639 -5.75 20.99 33.65
C GLN A 639 -4.48 20.38 33.05
N PHE A 640 -4.39 19.04 32.96
CA PHE A 640 -3.26 18.37 32.32
C PHE A 640 -3.27 18.48 30.79
N ILE A 641 -4.43 18.40 30.14
CA ILE A 641 -4.53 18.62 28.70
C ILE A 641 -4.01 20.00 28.33
N ASP A 642 -4.36 21.03 29.10
CA ASP A 642 -3.99 22.41 28.80
C ASP A 642 -2.52 22.73 29.13
N ALA A 643 -1.95 22.07 30.14
CA ALA A 643 -0.62 22.41 30.67
C ALA A 643 0.53 21.50 30.18
N LEU A 644 0.25 20.28 29.71
CA LEU A 644 1.30 19.37 29.25
C LEU A 644 1.90 19.84 27.91
N GLU A 645 3.22 19.99 27.87
CA GLU A 645 3.95 20.40 26.67
C GLU A 645 4.25 19.21 25.75
N ALA A 646 3.23 18.69 25.07
CA ALA A 646 3.39 17.64 24.07
C ALA A 646 2.54 17.87 22.83
N GLY A 647 2.98 17.28 21.71
CA GLY A 647 2.15 17.21 20.52
C GLY A 647 1.02 16.18 20.60
N THR A 648 1.08 15.24 21.55
CA THR A 648 0.01 14.28 21.84
C THR A 648 -0.14 14.07 23.35
N VAL A 649 -1.35 14.24 23.86
CA VAL A 649 -1.68 13.95 25.27
C VAL A 649 -2.69 12.81 25.32
N TYR A 650 -2.35 11.76 26.05
CA TYR A 650 -3.24 10.62 26.27
C TYR A 650 -3.93 10.71 27.63
N VAL A 651 -5.22 10.40 27.68
CA VAL A 651 -6.00 10.37 28.93
C VAL A 651 -6.58 8.97 29.09
N ASN A 652 -6.25 8.31 30.20
CA ASN A 652 -6.71 6.94 30.52
C ASN A 652 -6.39 5.90 29.43
N THR A 653 -5.36 6.17 28.61
CA THR A 653 -4.84 5.28 27.56
C THR A 653 -3.40 5.68 27.24
N PHE A 654 -2.74 4.95 26.31
CA PHE A 654 -1.43 5.35 25.78
C PHE A 654 -1.15 4.69 24.41
N ASN A 655 -0.21 5.23 23.64
CA ASN A 655 0.27 4.67 22.36
C ASN A 655 -0.78 4.45 21.24
N ASN A 656 -2.00 4.98 21.36
CA ASN A 656 -2.96 4.98 20.26
C ASN A 656 -2.53 5.95 19.15
N THR A 657 -2.25 5.44 17.96
CA THR A 657 -1.75 6.24 16.80
C THR A 657 -2.69 6.12 15.60
N SER A 658 -3.98 6.39 15.84
CA SER A 658 -5.00 6.35 14.80
C SER A 658 -4.66 7.30 13.64
N VAL A 659 -4.73 6.79 12.41
CA VAL A 659 -4.42 7.54 11.18
C VAL A 659 -5.25 8.82 11.00
N HIS A 660 -6.37 8.95 11.71
CA HIS A 660 -7.25 10.12 11.68
C HIS A 660 -6.73 11.30 12.50
N VAL A 661 -5.89 11.05 13.50
CA VAL A 661 -5.40 12.06 14.44
C VAL A 661 -3.96 12.43 14.06
N PRO A 662 -3.61 13.72 13.93
CA PRO A 662 -2.24 14.13 13.67
C PRO A 662 -1.28 13.63 14.75
N PHE A 663 -0.14 13.08 14.33
CA PHE A 663 0.93 12.65 15.21
C PHE A 663 2.16 13.51 14.98
N GLY A 664 2.81 13.94 16.06
CA GLY A 664 4.14 14.51 16.00
C GLY A 664 4.48 15.46 17.13
N GLY A 665 5.76 15.79 17.27
CA GLY A 665 6.29 16.49 18.45
C GLY A 665 6.19 18.02 18.43
N ILE A 666 6.49 18.61 19.59
CA ILE A 666 6.87 20.02 19.75
C ILE A 666 8.28 20.09 20.39
N ASN A 667 8.80 21.30 20.62
CA ASN A 667 10.11 21.51 21.27
C ASN A 667 11.22 20.73 20.55
N GLN A 668 12.09 20.01 21.28
CA GLN A 668 13.15 19.20 20.66
C GLN A 668 12.64 17.86 20.08
N SER A 669 11.36 17.51 20.25
CA SER A 669 10.79 16.32 19.59
C SER A 669 10.48 16.54 18.11
N GLY A 670 10.61 17.78 17.62
CA GLY A 670 10.53 18.10 16.20
C GLY A 670 9.35 19.01 15.86
N PHE A 671 8.95 18.98 14.58
CA PHE A 671 7.91 19.85 14.04
C PHE A 671 7.34 19.32 12.72
N GLY A 672 6.16 19.81 12.36
CA GLY A 672 5.31 19.19 11.35
C GLY A 672 4.47 18.08 11.97
N ARG A 673 3.55 17.51 11.19
CA ARG A 673 2.70 16.41 11.64
C ARG A 673 2.64 15.34 10.57
N GLU A 674 2.66 14.10 11.04
CA GLU A 674 2.29 12.92 10.27
C GLU A 674 0.83 12.57 10.58
N GLN A 675 0.21 11.73 9.75
CA GLN A 675 -1.21 11.35 9.88
C GLN A 675 -2.22 12.53 9.85
N GLY A 676 -3.50 12.19 9.90
CA GLY A 676 -4.61 13.13 9.87
C GLY A 676 -4.62 14.04 8.64
N HIS A 677 -5.47 15.06 8.68
CA HIS A 677 -5.49 16.09 7.63
C HIS A 677 -4.23 16.98 7.67
N ALA A 678 -3.62 17.15 8.85
CA ALA A 678 -2.41 17.96 9.02
C ALA A 678 -1.24 17.46 8.15
N ALA A 679 -1.17 16.15 7.87
CA ALA A 679 -0.18 15.61 6.92
C ALA A 679 -0.35 16.19 5.50
N ILE A 680 -1.58 16.44 5.03
CA ILE A 680 -1.80 17.08 3.72
C ILE A 680 -1.15 18.46 3.67
N GLU A 681 -1.19 19.20 4.77
CA GLU A 681 -0.51 20.48 4.92
C GLU A 681 1.01 20.32 4.94
N ALA A 682 1.52 19.32 5.64
CA ALA A 682 2.95 19.03 5.68
C ALA A 682 3.52 18.62 4.31
N TRP A 683 2.69 18.06 3.42
CA TRP A 683 3.08 17.48 2.13
C TRP A 683 2.62 18.27 0.89
N SER A 684 2.00 19.43 1.08
CA SER A 684 1.63 20.37 0.00
C SER A 684 2.02 21.81 0.35
N GLN A 685 2.00 22.69 -0.64
CA GLN A 685 2.19 24.13 -0.47
C GLN A 685 1.02 24.91 -1.08
N LEU A 686 0.66 26.03 -0.46
CA LEU A 686 -0.41 26.88 -0.96
C LEU A 686 0.12 27.85 -2.02
N LYS A 687 -0.53 27.85 -3.19
CA LYS A 687 -0.44 28.91 -4.18
C LYS A 687 -1.67 29.80 -4.06
N SER A 688 -1.49 31.06 -3.71
CA SER A 688 -2.56 32.06 -3.73
C SER A 688 -2.70 32.65 -5.13
N VAL A 689 -3.93 32.68 -5.64
CA VAL A 689 -4.28 33.23 -6.95
C VAL A 689 -5.24 34.39 -6.73
N TYR A 690 -4.85 35.57 -7.21
CA TYR A 690 -5.71 36.75 -7.29
C TYR A 690 -6.06 36.99 -8.76
N ILE A 691 -7.34 37.16 -9.03
CA ILE A 691 -7.86 37.43 -10.36
C ILE A 691 -8.67 38.73 -10.28
N ASN A 692 -8.33 39.69 -11.12
CA ASN A 692 -9.23 40.78 -11.46
C ASN A 692 -9.86 40.46 -12.82
N THR A 693 -11.13 40.04 -12.81
CA THR A 693 -11.85 39.63 -14.02
C THR A 693 -12.18 40.78 -14.96
N THR A 694 -12.12 42.02 -14.50
CA THR A 694 -12.34 43.20 -15.35
C THR A 694 -11.15 43.47 -16.27
N GLY A 695 -9.94 43.01 -15.89
CA GLY A 695 -8.70 43.35 -16.58
C GLY A 695 -8.33 44.84 -16.51
N GLN A 696 -9.06 45.66 -15.74
CA GLN A 696 -8.84 47.09 -15.59
C GLN A 696 -8.17 47.39 -14.25
N LEU A 697 -7.09 48.17 -14.28
CA LEU A 697 -6.42 48.70 -13.09
C LEU A 697 -6.41 50.23 -13.18
N LYS A 698 -6.87 50.89 -12.12
CA LYS A 698 -6.73 52.36 -12.01
C LYS A 698 -5.26 52.69 -11.77
N ASN A 699 -4.77 53.74 -12.42
CA ASN A 699 -3.42 54.25 -12.13
C ASN A 699 -3.42 54.76 -10.67
N PRO A 700 -2.61 54.16 -9.77
CA PRO A 700 -2.57 54.60 -8.37
C PRO A 700 -1.81 55.91 -8.16
N PHE A 701 -1.29 56.53 -9.23
CA PHE A 701 -0.47 57.75 -9.20
C PHE A 701 -1.10 58.94 -9.94
N GLU A 702 -2.32 58.80 -10.47
CA GLU A 702 -3.07 59.87 -11.14
C GLU A 702 -4.22 60.41 -10.30
#